data_AF-A0A373DJY8-F1
#
_entry.id   AF-A0A373DJY8-F1
#
_cell.length_a   1.000
_cell.length_b   1.000
_cell.length_c   1.000
_cell.angle_alpha   90.00
_cell.angle_beta   90.00
_cell.angle_gamma   90.00
#
_symmetry.space_group_name_H-M   'P 1'
#
loop_
_entity.id
_entity.type
_entity.pdbx_description
1 polymer ?
#
loop_
_entity_poly.entity_id
_entity_poly.type
_entity_poly.pdbx_seq_one_letter_code
_entity_poly.pdbx_strand_id
1 'polypeptide(L)'
;MRNPYLDEVFSPDRVMDPRSLAAMQPNRLSASRSFLAKMLHEGWRVDRDELRIDARGNGSARYTITTPTGSITFAAWLREPRGANRTGRIIGTSWDMLGTLIDGIATDAQIETSETELPKLYEGRAPEGTLIWMRSNQSLRLFRHVRDSLATGGQPDAAEVKRVGYLMRNTGLDGNGTFGSASFPAIAGDHPLAVSYHAQMLSAYLMRELSVDVVEELARLDAPATAVRLAPEVRRHIGVGNGSALGLVMFVYNRPVLIHSYIALTIEVLRHVLELPLEPGDPRFDRLESLLDRTIRYRVLEDTRYRVFTGGKQLAADLRRIRAVVRAARRGELVRGSAETLLAAVHRYAGARVAPEALQTLNTLLIELAPDHADALMQKRLAFEESLEFDPRTPASEIREALTETFGWAFELPLNDPAHRDRTWYQSRAAEEPRSGPAEEVPGAHEVIPNYPSRARELLGALDASDAGTPVGAILAEHPHLEHMARSALALRGLPYAVPHADPHDIDFVPVWLVRLVNAFVHGLDRTEDFLNRSVLGLIFDGAPFRDELATAPSDAWWWTYRPAGGRGTAEPDERPRAVRAAAVLPALAPKESAIIAPEHPAGDRITMRFRELRLAAGRAMQALGVPEGSWHGARDFFVTSLVADRTAVQGFGEALARSIAPDGSAPEWRAPAAERSERLIELDCHGQSLHAVGHVLVHAIASASTAGGIDVRLDAFEPDRAEAGLVLALARVGVELARVDELGPGAYRARIPEEPEAARARYRTAFRALILDGLEVPAQQWWDVYYPANAGLYPDTPLSRQHTGTVKDVYVPGQRLTRLFDPEEVERSTDPNRDTDQFISLNTDQPASV
;
A
#
# COMPACT_ATOMS: atom_id res chain seq x y z
N MET A 1 -8.95 -34.29 -14.53
CA MET A 1 -7.80 -34.01 -15.42
C MET A 1 -7.50 -32.53 -15.31
N ARG A 2 -6.23 -32.13 -15.12
CA ARG A 2 -5.87 -30.70 -15.15
C ARG A 2 -6.11 -30.16 -16.57
N ASN A 3 -6.65 -28.95 -16.69
CA ASN A 3 -6.88 -28.30 -17.96
C ASN A 3 -5.60 -27.58 -18.41
N PRO A 4 -4.86 -28.08 -19.42
CA PRO A 4 -3.54 -27.53 -19.77
C PRO A 4 -3.59 -26.06 -20.21
N TYR A 5 -4.71 -25.63 -20.81
CA TYR A 5 -4.89 -24.24 -21.20
C TYR A 5 -4.94 -23.32 -19.97
N LEU A 6 -5.61 -23.76 -18.90
CA LEU A 6 -5.71 -22.98 -17.67
C LEU A 6 -4.37 -22.91 -16.95
N ASP A 7 -3.61 -24.00 -16.95
CA ASP A 7 -2.27 -24.05 -16.37
C ASP A 7 -1.31 -23.08 -17.12
N GLU A 8 -1.43 -22.99 -18.44
CA GLU A 8 -0.65 -22.05 -19.26
C GLU A 8 -1.07 -20.58 -19.03
N VAL A 9 -2.37 -20.27 -19.08
CA VAL A 9 -2.85 -18.87 -18.99
C VAL A 9 -2.70 -18.27 -17.60
N PHE A 10 -2.75 -19.10 -16.56
CA PHE A 10 -2.50 -18.69 -15.18
C PHE A 10 -1.07 -18.99 -14.73
N SER A 11 -0.17 -19.36 -15.65
CA SER A 11 1.25 -19.51 -15.32
C SER A 11 1.80 -18.22 -14.70
N PRO A 12 2.69 -18.32 -13.70
CA PRO A 12 3.34 -17.16 -13.08
C PRO A 12 4.01 -16.24 -14.10
N ASP A 13 4.70 -16.80 -15.08
CA ASP A 13 5.41 -16.05 -16.13
C ASP A 13 4.49 -15.12 -16.93
N ARG A 14 3.24 -15.53 -17.15
CA ARG A 14 2.26 -14.68 -17.84
C ARG A 14 1.57 -13.70 -16.91
N VAL A 15 1.21 -14.15 -15.71
CA VAL A 15 0.43 -13.34 -14.77
C VAL A 15 1.27 -12.22 -14.18
N MET A 16 2.52 -12.52 -13.82
CA MET A 16 3.42 -11.61 -13.11
C MET A 16 4.18 -10.65 -14.02
N ASP A 17 3.96 -10.70 -15.34
CA ASP A 17 4.34 -9.62 -16.24
C ASP A 17 3.63 -8.32 -15.82
N PRO A 18 4.35 -7.20 -15.60
CA PRO A 18 3.75 -5.96 -15.15
C PRO A 18 2.59 -5.45 -16.02
N ARG A 19 2.59 -5.72 -17.33
CA ARG A 19 1.52 -5.29 -18.25
C ARG A 19 0.27 -6.16 -18.05
N SER A 20 0.45 -7.46 -17.80
CA SER A 20 -0.64 -8.36 -17.41
C SER A 20 -1.25 -7.94 -16.07
N LEU A 21 -0.41 -7.66 -15.07
CA LEU A 21 -0.82 -7.15 -13.76
C LEU A 21 -1.62 -5.85 -13.88
N ALA A 22 -1.12 -4.89 -14.67
CA ALA A 22 -1.76 -3.59 -14.89
C ALA A 22 -3.09 -3.67 -15.64
N ALA A 23 -3.34 -4.79 -16.35
CA ALA A 23 -4.58 -5.02 -17.07
C ALA A 23 -5.71 -5.54 -16.17
N MET A 24 -5.38 -6.06 -14.98
CA MET A 24 -6.36 -6.56 -14.02
C MET A 24 -7.38 -5.46 -13.66
N GLN A 25 -8.66 -5.85 -13.64
CA GLN A 25 -9.77 -4.93 -13.41
C GLN A 25 -10.32 -5.07 -11.98
N PRO A 26 -11.03 -4.06 -11.45
CA PRO A 26 -11.84 -4.21 -10.25
C PRO A 26 -12.75 -5.44 -10.39
N ASN A 27 -12.78 -6.29 -9.37
CA ASN A 27 -13.61 -7.49 -9.34
C ASN A 27 -14.21 -7.71 -7.95
N ARG A 28 -15.03 -8.76 -7.79
CA ARG A 28 -15.74 -9.03 -6.53
C ARG A 28 -14.82 -9.16 -5.31
N LEU A 29 -13.58 -9.60 -5.51
CA LEU A 29 -12.55 -9.80 -4.48
C LEU A 29 -11.74 -8.53 -4.17
N SER A 30 -11.88 -7.47 -4.98
CA SER A 30 -11.28 -6.17 -4.67
C SER A 30 -11.83 -5.62 -3.35
N ALA A 31 -11.02 -4.87 -2.60
CA ALA A 31 -11.37 -4.38 -1.27
C ALA A 31 -12.70 -3.61 -1.24
N SER A 32 -12.90 -2.65 -2.15
CA SER A 32 -14.14 -1.85 -2.21
C SER A 32 -15.37 -2.72 -2.49
N ARG A 33 -15.26 -3.67 -3.42
CA ARG A 33 -16.37 -4.52 -3.86
C ARG A 33 -16.72 -5.59 -2.84
N SER A 34 -15.73 -6.25 -2.26
CA SER A 34 -15.91 -7.26 -1.21
C SER A 34 -16.46 -6.64 0.08
N PHE A 35 -15.99 -5.46 0.45
CA PHE A 35 -16.48 -4.74 1.63
C PHE A 35 -17.96 -4.35 1.47
N LEU A 36 -18.33 -3.74 0.34
CA LEU A 36 -19.71 -3.36 0.10
C LEU A 36 -20.64 -4.59 -0.04
N ALA A 37 -20.17 -5.66 -0.67
CA ALA A 37 -20.92 -6.93 -0.71
C ALA A 37 -21.20 -7.45 0.70
N LYS A 38 -20.20 -7.39 1.60
CA LYS A 38 -20.36 -7.76 3.02
C LYS A 38 -21.39 -6.89 3.72
N MET A 39 -21.29 -5.56 3.64
CA MET A 39 -22.25 -4.64 4.27
C MET A 39 -23.69 -4.92 3.85
N LEU A 40 -23.91 -5.18 2.54
CA LEU A 40 -25.24 -5.47 1.99
C LEU A 40 -25.76 -6.84 2.45
N HIS A 41 -24.90 -7.87 2.43
CA HIS A 41 -25.28 -9.22 2.85
C HIS A 41 -25.63 -9.30 4.33
N GLU A 42 -24.85 -8.61 5.16
CA GLU A 42 -25.01 -8.60 6.62
C GLU A 42 -26.02 -7.55 7.11
N GLY A 43 -26.59 -6.73 6.22
CA GLY A 43 -27.60 -5.74 6.57
C GLY A 43 -27.09 -4.64 7.51
N TRP A 44 -25.87 -4.13 7.27
CA TRP A 44 -25.28 -3.09 8.10
C TRP A 44 -26.10 -1.80 8.05
N ARG A 45 -26.14 -1.08 9.17
CA ARG A 45 -26.81 0.23 9.27
C ARG A 45 -25.81 1.32 9.60
N VAL A 46 -25.91 2.45 8.92
CA VAL A 46 -25.10 3.64 9.17
C VAL A 46 -26.04 4.76 9.59
N ASP A 47 -26.00 5.12 10.87
CA ASP A 47 -26.80 6.17 11.46
C ASP A 47 -25.96 7.44 11.62
N ARG A 48 -26.51 8.59 11.23
CA ARG A 48 -25.88 9.90 11.48
C ARG A 48 -26.38 10.43 12.81
N ASP A 49 -25.55 10.32 13.82
CA ASP A 49 -25.87 10.77 15.18
C ASP A 49 -25.83 12.29 15.28
N GLU A 50 -24.84 12.92 14.62
CA GLU A 50 -24.61 14.36 14.71
C GLU A 50 -24.00 14.91 13.42
N LEU A 51 -24.47 16.10 13.02
CA LEU A 51 -23.79 16.97 12.07
C LEU A 51 -23.98 18.41 12.54
N ARG A 52 -22.88 19.06 12.95
CA ARG A 52 -22.88 20.44 13.42
C ARG A 52 -21.82 21.21 12.67
N ILE A 53 -22.25 22.06 11.75
CA ILE A 53 -21.35 22.92 10.99
C ILE A 53 -21.89 24.35 10.95
N ASP A 54 -20.98 25.33 10.91
CA ASP A 54 -21.32 26.73 10.66
C ASP A 54 -21.49 27.01 9.15
N ALA A 55 -21.90 28.23 8.79
CA ALA A 55 -22.09 28.63 7.38
C ALA A 55 -20.79 28.59 6.54
N ARG A 56 -19.62 28.54 7.19
CA ARG A 56 -18.31 28.37 6.55
C ARG A 56 -17.88 26.90 6.45
N GLY A 57 -18.66 25.98 7.01
CA GLY A 57 -18.36 24.55 7.04
C GLY A 57 -17.44 24.11 8.15
N ASN A 58 -17.16 24.95 9.15
CA ASN A 58 -16.40 24.55 10.33
C ASN A 58 -17.30 23.80 11.30
N GLY A 59 -16.85 22.65 11.81
CA GLY A 59 -17.57 21.92 12.84
C GLY A 59 -17.22 20.45 12.90
N SER A 60 -18.18 19.61 13.28
CA SER A 60 -17.98 18.18 13.49
C SER A 60 -19.17 17.34 13.02
N ALA A 61 -18.91 16.05 12.82
CA ALA A 61 -19.92 15.04 12.52
C ALA A 61 -19.62 13.73 13.24
N ARG A 62 -20.67 12.98 13.60
CA ARG A 62 -20.56 11.65 14.21
C ARG A 62 -21.57 10.68 13.60
N TYR A 63 -21.11 9.46 13.36
CA TYR A 63 -21.89 8.36 12.83
C TYR A 63 -21.64 7.10 13.64
N THR A 64 -22.70 6.31 13.81
CA THR A 64 -22.65 4.96 14.38
C THR A 64 -22.93 3.96 13.28
N ILE A 65 -22.04 2.99 13.13
CA ILE A 65 -22.15 1.89 12.17
C ILE A 65 -22.50 0.64 12.95
N THR A 66 -23.72 0.14 12.79
CA THR A 66 -24.19 -1.10 13.42
C THR A 66 -23.93 -2.28 12.49
N THR A 67 -23.19 -3.27 12.99
CA THR A 67 -22.88 -4.54 12.32
C THR A 67 -23.58 -5.69 13.05
N PRO A 68 -23.58 -6.94 12.53
CA PRO A 68 -24.16 -8.08 13.24
C PRO A 68 -23.49 -8.41 14.58
N THR A 69 -22.20 -8.08 14.74
CA THR A 69 -21.39 -8.49 15.90
C THR A 69 -20.94 -7.34 16.79
N GLY A 70 -21.27 -6.10 16.45
CA GLY A 70 -20.87 -4.93 17.23
C GLY A 70 -21.17 -3.61 16.53
N SER A 71 -20.63 -2.53 17.08
CA SER A 71 -20.76 -1.18 16.54
C SER A 71 -19.39 -0.57 16.29
N ILE A 72 -19.32 0.37 15.35
CA ILE A 72 -18.11 1.14 15.06
C ILE A 72 -18.51 2.62 15.02
N THR A 73 -17.69 3.49 15.59
CA THR A 73 -17.93 4.93 15.58
C THR A 73 -17.03 5.62 14.56
N PHE A 74 -17.61 6.53 13.79
CA PHE A 74 -16.88 7.46 12.95
C PHE A 74 -17.13 8.89 13.42
N ALA A 75 -16.05 9.63 13.69
CA ALA A 75 -16.10 11.04 14.03
C ALA A 75 -15.23 11.83 13.07
N ALA A 76 -15.68 13.03 12.71
CA ALA A 76 -14.96 13.90 11.79
C ALA A 76 -15.04 15.36 12.21
N TRP A 77 -13.98 16.10 11.88
CA TRP A 77 -13.86 17.55 12.07
C TRP A 77 -13.62 18.22 10.74
N LEU A 78 -14.46 19.21 10.47
CA LEU A 78 -14.49 19.95 9.23
C LEU A 78 -13.93 21.35 9.49
N ARG A 79 -13.15 21.83 8.54
CA ARG A 79 -12.59 23.18 8.55
C ARG A 79 -12.86 23.83 7.21
N GLU A 80 -13.04 25.15 7.24
CA GLU A 80 -13.15 25.96 6.04
C GLU A 80 -11.93 25.71 5.14
N PRO A 81 -12.14 25.39 3.85
CA PRO A 81 -11.03 25.09 2.95
C PRO A 81 -10.03 26.25 2.84
N ARG A 82 -8.76 25.99 3.16
CA ARG A 82 -7.66 26.97 3.04
C ARG A 82 -6.78 26.63 1.83
N GLY A 83 -6.42 27.65 1.05
CA GLY A 83 -5.57 27.48 -0.14
C GLY A 83 -4.08 27.22 0.14
N ALA A 84 -3.56 27.66 1.29
CA ALA A 84 -2.15 27.49 1.63
C ALA A 84 -1.82 26.00 1.93
N ASN A 85 -0.75 25.47 1.33
CA ASN A 85 -0.26 24.08 1.51
C ASN A 85 -1.30 22.97 1.29
N ARG A 86 -2.34 23.24 0.50
CA ARG A 86 -3.33 22.25 0.09
C ARG A 86 -2.81 21.48 -1.12
N THR A 87 -2.87 20.16 -1.06
CA THR A 87 -2.55 19.27 -2.19
C THR A 87 -3.43 18.02 -2.15
N GLY A 88 -3.61 17.37 -3.29
CA GLY A 88 -4.22 16.05 -3.39
C GLY A 88 -3.31 14.91 -2.91
N ARG A 89 -2.13 15.22 -2.36
CA ARG A 89 -1.13 14.28 -1.85
C ARG A 89 -1.15 14.21 -0.32
N ILE A 90 -0.65 13.10 0.22
CA ILE A 90 -0.57 12.84 1.67
C ILE A 90 0.34 13.83 2.43
N ILE A 91 1.23 14.51 1.71
CA ILE A 91 2.21 15.48 2.23
C ILE A 91 1.63 16.88 2.47
N GLY A 92 0.38 17.15 2.06
CA GLY A 92 -0.26 18.43 2.34
C GLY A 92 -0.41 18.67 3.83
N THR A 93 -0.40 19.94 4.26
CA THR A 93 -0.58 20.33 5.67
C THR A 93 -1.87 21.11 5.90
N SER A 94 -2.69 21.25 4.86
CA SER A 94 -4.04 21.82 4.91
C SER A 94 -5.05 20.77 4.45
N TRP A 95 -5.93 20.38 5.36
CA TRP A 95 -6.99 19.40 5.13
C TRP A 95 -8.35 19.99 5.50
N ASP A 96 -9.34 19.83 4.62
CA ASP A 96 -10.70 20.33 4.83
C ASP A 96 -11.49 19.43 5.81
N MET A 97 -11.09 18.15 5.93
CA MET A 97 -11.69 17.18 6.83
C MET A 97 -10.62 16.26 7.44
N LEU A 98 -10.69 16.10 8.75
CA LEU A 98 -9.99 15.09 9.53
C LEU A 98 -11.02 14.12 10.10
N GLY A 99 -10.72 12.82 10.19
CA GLY A 99 -11.66 11.86 10.75
C GLY A 99 -10.97 10.67 11.41
N THR A 100 -11.70 10.02 12.31
CA THR A 100 -11.27 8.83 13.03
C THR A 100 -12.34 7.74 12.95
N LEU A 101 -11.91 6.50 12.79
CA LEU A 101 -12.73 5.30 12.88
C LEU A 101 -12.30 4.53 14.13
N ILE A 102 -13.21 4.36 15.09
CA ILE A 102 -12.95 3.75 16.39
C ILE A 102 -13.84 2.53 16.55
N ASP A 103 -13.25 1.40 16.94
CA ASP A 103 -13.97 0.18 17.24
C ASP A 103 -14.86 0.36 18.48
N GLY A 104 -16.11 -0.09 18.40
CA GLY A 104 -17.13 0.14 19.42
C GLY A 104 -17.88 1.48 19.31
N ILE A 105 -18.63 1.79 20.37
CA ILE A 105 -19.21 3.11 20.59
C ILE A 105 -18.17 3.98 21.30
N ALA A 106 -17.66 5.00 20.62
CA ALA A 106 -16.59 5.83 21.16
C ALA A 106 -17.10 6.69 22.33
N THR A 107 -16.26 6.80 23.36
CA THR A 107 -16.46 7.74 24.47
C THR A 107 -16.14 9.16 24.04
N ASP A 108 -16.71 10.16 24.72
CA ASP A 108 -16.42 11.57 24.44
C ASP A 108 -14.92 11.87 24.60
N ALA A 109 -14.24 11.24 25.57
CA ALA A 109 -12.79 11.37 25.77
C ALA A 109 -11.98 10.87 24.56
N GLN A 110 -12.38 9.76 23.92
CA GLN A 110 -11.71 9.28 22.71
C GLN A 110 -11.91 10.24 21.53
N ILE A 111 -13.09 10.85 21.41
CA ILE A 111 -13.40 11.84 20.37
C ILE A 111 -12.57 13.11 20.59
N GLU A 112 -12.59 13.68 21.80
CA GLU A 112 -11.82 14.88 22.16
C GLU A 112 -10.30 14.69 21.97
N THR A 113 -9.79 13.53 22.38
CA THR A 113 -8.39 13.15 22.16
C THR A 113 -8.08 13.10 20.67
N SER A 114 -8.92 12.45 19.87
CA SER A 114 -8.73 12.36 18.42
C SER A 114 -8.74 13.74 17.74
N GLU A 115 -9.61 14.68 18.15
CA GLU A 115 -9.61 16.05 17.61
C GLU A 115 -8.27 16.76 17.84
N THR A 116 -7.70 16.57 19.03
CA THR A 116 -6.48 17.24 19.46
C THR A 116 -5.23 16.60 18.86
N GLU A 117 -5.20 15.28 18.77
CA GLU A 117 -4.01 14.50 18.40
C GLU A 117 -3.85 14.32 16.89
N LEU A 118 -4.94 14.11 16.15
CA LEU A 118 -4.89 13.82 14.71
C LEU A 118 -4.15 14.91 13.89
N PRO A 119 -4.36 16.23 14.13
CA PRO A 119 -3.64 17.28 13.40
C PRO A 119 -2.11 17.27 13.59
N LYS A 120 -1.60 16.62 14.66
CA LYS A 120 -0.16 16.60 14.99
C LYS A 120 0.63 15.56 14.18
N LEU A 121 -0.05 14.69 13.41
CA LEU A 121 0.56 13.62 12.60
C LEU A 121 1.51 12.73 13.42
N TYR A 122 2.80 12.68 13.07
CA TYR A 122 3.79 11.82 13.72
C TYR A 122 3.92 12.11 15.21
N GLU A 123 3.68 13.34 15.66
CA GLU A 123 3.68 13.71 17.09
C GLU A 123 2.35 13.36 17.79
N GLY A 124 1.28 13.11 17.03
CA GLY A 124 -0.05 12.79 17.54
C GLY A 124 -0.21 11.32 17.90
N ARG A 125 -1.02 11.02 18.92
CA ARG A 125 -1.34 9.63 19.31
C ARG A 125 -2.83 9.33 19.27
N ALA A 126 -3.18 8.30 18.51
CA ALA A 126 -4.53 7.78 18.43
C ALA A 126 -4.94 7.15 19.77
N PRO A 127 -6.16 7.46 20.27
CA PRO A 127 -6.66 6.81 21.47
C PRO A 127 -6.91 5.31 21.20
N GLU A 128 -6.95 4.53 22.28
CA GLU A 128 -7.23 3.10 22.21
C GLU A 128 -8.51 2.78 21.42
N GLY A 129 -8.50 1.67 20.68
CA GLY A 129 -9.60 1.25 19.81
C GLY A 129 -9.65 1.96 18.46
N THR A 130 -8.78 2.95 18.20
CA THR A 130 -8.73 3.60 16.88
C THR A 130 -8.22 2.64 15.81
N LEU A 131 -9.04 2.42 14.78
CA LEU A 131 -8.71 1.59 13.62
C LEU A 131 -8.04 2.41 12.51
N ILE A 132 -8.59 3.60 12.20
CA ILE A 132 -8.15 4.43 11.08
C ILE A 132 -8.23 5.91 11.45
N TRP A 133 -7.16 6.66 11.19
CA TRP A 133 -7.21 8.11 11.00
C TRP A 133 -7.28 8.44 9.51
N MET A 134 -8.05 9.47 9.15
CA MET A 134 -8.24 9.82 7.75
C MET A 134 -8.24 11.31 7.52
N ARG A 135 -7.81 11.68 6.31
CA ARG A 135 -7.65 13.06 5.86
C ARG A 135 -8.24 13.18 4.46
N SER A 136 -8.98 14.26 4.22
CA SER A 136 -9.55 14.51 2.91
C SER A 136 -9.73 15.99 2.62
N ASN A 137 -9.89 16.28 1.33
CA ASN A 137 -10.08 17.63 0.81
C ASN A 137 -11.32 17.69 -0.07
N GLN A 138 -12.08 18.78 0.03
CA GLN A 138 -13.22 19.06 -0.84
C GLN A 138 -12.77 19.17 -2.30
N SER A 139 -13.69 18.86 -3.21
CA SER A 139 -13.49 19.02 -4.64
C SER A 139 -13.56 20.50 -5.03
N LEU A 140 -12.43 21.08 -5.41
CA LEU A 140 -12.38 22.43 -5.98
C LEU A 140 -13.21 22.57 -7.27
N ARG A 141 -13.45 21.46 -7.96
CA ARG A 141 -14.10 21.42 -9.28
C ARG A 141 -15.61 21.29 -9.21
N LEU A 142 -16.15 20.71 -8.12
CA LEU A 142 -17.56 20.31 -8.07
C LEU A 142 -18.30 20.83 -6.84
N PHE A 143 -17.62 21.01 -5.71
CA PHE A 143 -18.31 21.23 -4.42
C PHE A 143 -19.17 22.50 -4.41
N ARG A 144 -18.62 23.62 -4.90
CA ARG A 144 -19.34 24.90 -5.00
C ARG A 144 -20.57 24.78 -5.91
N HIS A 145 -20.42 24.21 -7.10
CA HIS A 145 -21.52 24.03 -8.05
C HIS A 145 -22.69 23.28 -7.44
N VAL A 146 -22.41 22.20 -6.71
CA VAL A 146 -23.45 21.42 -6.02
C VAL A 146 -24.11 22.23 -4.90
N ARG A 147 -23.32 22.90 -4.05
CA ARG A 147 -23.84 23.77 -2.98
C ARG A 147 -24.78 24.85 -3.52
N ASP A 148 -24.34 25.60 -4.52
CA ASP A 148 -25.09 26.72 -5.12
C ASP A 148 -26.38 26.24 -5.81
N SER A 149 -26.30 25.12 -6.53
CA SER A 149 -27.46 24.52 -7.20
C SER A 149 -28.53 24.09 -6.19
N LEU A 150 -28.12 23.42 -5.12
CA LEU A 150 -29.04 22.97 -4.08
C LEU A 150 -29.64 24.15 -3.31
N ALA A 151 -28.85 25.18 -2.96
CA ALA A 151 -29.31 26.35 -2.23
C ALA A 151 -30.39 27.13 -2.99
N THR A 152 -30.28 27.21 -4.32
CA THR A 152 -31.27 27.88 -5.19
C THR A 152 -32.53 27.03 -5.46
N GLY A 153 -32.63 25.82 -4.86
CA GLY A 153 -33.75 24.90 -5.04
C GLY A 153 -33.67 24.03 -6.29
N GLY A 154 -32.55 24.08 -7.02
CA GLY A 154 -32.28 23.28 -8.21
C GLY A 154 -31.51 21.99 -7.92
N GLN A 155 -31.25 21.22 -8.97
CA GLN A 155 -30.30 20.11 -8.96
C GLN A 155 -29.06 20.49 -9.76
N PRO A 156 -27.85 20.07 -9.35
CA PRO A 156 -26.65 20.34 -10.13
C PRO A 156 -26.68 19.58 -11.47
N ASP A 157 -25.91 20.07 -12.44
CA ASP A 157 -25.72 19.36 -13.71
C ASP A 157 -25.17 17.94 -13.46
N ALA A 158 -26.02 16.94 -13.69
CA ALA A 158 -25.68 15.54 -13.49
C ALA A 158 -24.56 15.05 -14.41
N ALA A 159 -24.38 15.64 -15.60
CA ALA A 159 -23.27 15.32 -16.49
C ALA A 159 -21.95 15.80 -15.89
N GLU A 160 -21.93 16.99 -15.28
CA GLU A 160 -20.76 17.50 -14.58
C GLU A 160 -20.44 16.72 -13.30
N VAL A 161 -21.46 16.40 -12.49
CA VAL A 161 -21.31 15.55 -11.31
C VAL A 161 -20.72 14.20 -11.71
N LYS A 162 -21.23 13.57 -12.78
CA LYS A 162 -20.67 12.32 -13.31
C LYS A 162 -19.22 12.50 -13.77
N ARG A 163 -18.91 13.55 -14.52
CA ARG A 163 -17.56 13.78 -15.07
C ARG A 163 -16.51 13.93 -13.97
N VAL A 164 -16.79 14.68 -12.91
CA VAL A 164 -15.86 14.84 -11.77
C VAL A 164 -15.95 13.65 -10.82
N GLY A 165 -17.17 13.30 -10.40
CA GLY A 165 -17.50 12.07 -9.69
C GLY A 165 -17.10 12.00 -8.22
N TYR A 166 -16.68 13.11 -7.61
CA TYR A 166 -16.45 13.17 -6.16
C TYR A 166 -16.65 14.58 -5.60
N LEU A 167 -17.14 14.66 -4.36
CA LEU A 167 -17.20 15.89 -3.56
C LEU A 167 -16.04 16.00 -2.58
N MET A 168 -15.49 14.87 -2.14
CA MET A 168 -14.27 14.78 -1.34
C MET A 168 -13.26 13.84 -1.99
N ARG A 169 -11.98 14.22 -1.91
CA ARG A 169 -10.83 13.41 -2.32
C ARG A 169 -10.08 12.97 -1.08
N ASN A 170 -9.91 11.67 -0.95
CA ASN A 170 -9.04 11.08 0.07
C ASN A 170 -7.60 11.55 -0.14
N THR A 171 -6.94 11.96 0.94
CA THR A 171 -5.51 12.31 0.95
C THR A 171 -4.70 11.45 1.90
N GLY A 172 -5.33 10.66 2.78
CA GLY A 172 -4.65 9.72 3.68
C GLY A 172 -5.63 8.85 4.44
N LEU A 173 -5.35 7.54 4.50
CA LEU A 173 -6.03 6.55 5.33
C LEU A 173 -4.96 5.83 6.16
N ASP A 174 -4.69 6.35 7.34
CA ASP A 174 -3.62 5.91 8.21
C ASP A 174 -4.15 4.89 9.22
N GLY A 175 -3.60 3.67 9.21
CA GLY A 175 -3.99 2.60 10.12
C GLY A 175 -2.87 1.58 10.30
N ASN A 176 -3.22 0.36 10.73
CA ASN A 176 -2.28 -0.75 10.89
C ASN A 176 -1.05 -0.36 11.72
N GLY A 177 -1.27 0.22 12.90
CA GLY A 177 -0.20 0.66 13.79
C GLY A 177 0.31 2.08 13.54
N THR A 178 -0.17 2.80 12.54
CA THR A 178 0.29 4.20 12.32
C THR A 178 -0.29 5.12 13.40
N PHE A 179 0.52 6.01 13.98
CA PHE A 179 0.14 6.97 15.02
C PHE A 179 -0.47 6.35 16.28
N GLY A 180 -0.12 5.11 16.63
CA GLY A 180 -0.74 4.40 17.75
C GLY A 180 -2.03 3.63 17.45
N SER A 181 -2.57 3.71 16.23
CA SER A 181 -3.75 2.94 15.80
C SER A 181 -3.57 1.42 15.97
N ALA A 182 -4.67 0.68 15.98
CA ALA A 182 -4.63 -0.78 16.06
C ALA A 182 -3.80 -1.38 14.91
N SER A 183 -2.93 -2.33 15.23
CA SER A 183 -2.24 -3.15 14.24
C SER A 183 -3.25 -4.05 13.53
N PHE A 184 -3.14 -4.25 12.21
CA PHE A 184 -4.07 -5.13 11.49
C PHE A 184 -4.10 -6.57 12.05
N PRO A 185 -2.97 -7.21 12.41
CA PRO A 185 -3.02 -8.54 13.03
C PRO A 185 -3.59 -8.56 14.46
N ALA A 186 -3.84 -7.40 15.07
CA ALA A 186 -4.52 -7.29 16.36
C ALA A 186 -6.05 -7.27 16.22
N ILE A 187 -6.58 -7.02 15.03
CA ILE A 187 -8.01 -7.11 14.76
C ILE A 187 -8.42 -8.59 14.82
N ALA A 188 -9.37 -8.91 15.70
CA ALA A 188 -9.82 -10.28 15.89
C ALA A 188 -10.39 -10.87 14.59
N GLY A 189 -10.17 -12.17 14.33
CA GLY A 189 -10.57 -12.81 13.07
C GLY A 189 -12.08 -12.84 12.81
N ASP A 190 -12.89 -12.69 13.86
CA ASP A 190 -14.36 -12.57 13.82
C ASP A 190 -14.86 -11.12 13.83
N HIS A 191 -13.95 -10.14 13.92
CA HIS A 191 -14.29 -8.72 13.84
C HIS A 191 -14.87 -8.40 12.45
N PRO A 192 -15.90 -7.54 12.36
CA PRO A 192 -16.56 -7.19 11.08
C PRO A 192 -15.62 -6.57 10.03
N LEU A 193 -14.45 -6.08 10.44
CA LEU A 193 -13.41 -5.50 9.57
C LEU A 193 -12.11 -6.32 9.52
N ALA A 194 -12.14 -7.61 9.88
CA ALA A 194 -10.94 -8.47 9.91
C ALA A 194 -10.29 -8.73 8.54
N VAL A 195 -11.04 -8.51 7.45
CA VAL A 195 -10.53 -8.68 6.09
C VAL A 195 -9.66 -7.50 5.69
N SER A 196 -8.54 -7.78 5.01
CA SER A 196 -7.60 -6.76 4.54
C SER A 196 -8.33 -5.62 3.81
N TYR A 197 -7.94 -4.39 4.15
CA TYR A 197 -8.50 -3.12 3.67
C TYR A 197 -9.95 -2.80 4.05
N HIS A 198 -10.72 -3.66 4.73
CA HIS A 198 -12.13 -3.36 5.02
C HIS A 198 -12.30 -2.14 5.92
N ALA A 199 -11.41 -1.92 6.89
CA ALA A 199 -11.43 -0.70 7.72
C ALA A 199 -11.19 0.57 6.88
N GLN A 200 -10.22 0.54 5.95
CA GLN A 200 -9.96 1.64 5.01
C GLN A 200 -11.16 1.88 4.09
N MET A 201 -11.81 0.82 3.63
CA MET A 201 -12.99 0.91 2.77
C MET A 201 -14.20 1.48 3.52
N LEU A 202 -14.41 1.14 4.80
CA LEU A 202 -15.44 1.78 5.62
C LEU A 202 -15.16 3.28 5.78
N SER A 203 -13.92 3.67 6.06
CA SER A 203 -13.49 5.07 6.15
C SER A 203 -13.78 5.84 4.85
N ALA A 204 -13.43 5.27 3.69
CA ALA A 204 -13.74 5.89 2.40
C ALA A 204 -15.26 5.96 2.14
N TYR A 205 -16.02 4.94 2.50
CA TYR A 205 -17.48 4.95 2.39
C TYR A 205 -18.10 6.08 3.23
N LEU A 206 -17.65 6.26 4.47
CA LEU A 206 -18.16 7.30 5.37
C LEU A 206 -17.72 8.71 4.96
N MET A 207 -16.53 8.86 4.37
CA MET A 207 -16.11 10.12 3.74
C MET A 207 -17.05 10.52 2.60
N ARG A 208 -17.48 9.55 1.79
CA ARG A 208 -18.48 9.77 0.73
C ARG A 208 -19.82 10.22 1.29
N GLU A 209 -20.32 9.52 2.31
CA GLU A 209 -21.58 9.86 3.02
C GLU A 209 -21.52 11.29 3.58
N LEU A 210 -20.44 11.60 4.30
CA LEU A 210 -20.25 12.92 4.91
C LEU A 210 -20.12 14.03 3.86
N SER A 211 -19.48 13.76 2.72
CA SER A 211 -19.33 14.76 1.66
C SER A 211 -20.67 15.27 1.12
N VAL A 212 -21.68 14.40 1.02
CA VAL A 212 -23.03 14.76 0.58
C VAL A 212 -23.77 15.48 1.70
N ASP A 213 -23.68 14.97 2.92
CA ASP A 213 -24.34 15.58 4.07
C ASP A 213 -23.87 17.02 4.33
N VAL A 214 -22.56 17.27 4.19
CA VAL A 214 -21.98 18.60 4.36
C VAL A 214 -22.45 19.54 3.26
N VAL A 215 -22.48 19.12 1.98
CA VAL A 215 -22.91 20.01 0.90
C VAL A 215 -24.40 20.35 0.99
N GLU A 216 -25.25 19.40 1.40
CA GLU A 216 -26.68 19.63 1.63
C GLU A 216 -26.91 20.58 2.81
N GLU A 217 -26.20 20.39 3.92
CA GLU A 217 -26.36 21.23 5.11
C GLU A 217 -25.84 22.66 4.87
N LEU A 218 -24.73 22.82 4.14
CA LEU A 218 -24.25 24.14 3.75
C LEU A 218 -25.22 24.86 2.83
N ALA A 219 -25.82 24.17 1.85
CA ALA A 219 -26.87 24.73 1.01
C ALA A 219 -28.10 25.17 1.84
N ARG A 220 -28.48 24.36 2.84
CA ARG A 220 -29.56 24.69 3.78
C ARG A 220 -29.23 25.91 4.65
N LEU A 221 -27.99 26.05 5.09
CA LEU A 221 -27.54 27.21 5.87
C LEU A 221 -27.48 28.48 5.03
N ASP A 222 -27.13 28.39 3.75
CA ASP A 222 -27.12 29.52 2.82
C ASP A 222 -28.53 30.03 2.51
N ALA A 223 -29.48 29.11 2.26
CA ALA A 223 -30.82 29.45 1.84
C ALA A 223 -31.89 28.51 2.42
N PRO A 224 -32.23 28.64 3.72
CA PRO A 224 -33.14 27.72 4.40
C PRO A 224 -34.54 27.59 3.78
N ALA A 225 -34.99 28.61 3.05
CA ALA A 225 -36.31 28.66 2.43
C ALA A 225 -36.39 27.94 1.08
N THR A 226 -35.27 27.76 0.38
CA THR A 226 -35.23 27.23 -0.99
C THR A 226 -34.38 25.97 -1.13
N ALA A 227 -33.45 25.72 -0.19
CA ALA A 227 -32.52 24.62 -0.29
C ALA A 227 -33.22 23.26 -0.44
N VAL A 228 -32.75 22.45 -1.39
CA VAL A 228 -33.22 21.09 -1.63
C VAL A 228 -32.12 20.07 -1.38
N ARG A 229 -32.52 18.80 -1.20
CA ARG A 229 -31.58 17.68 -1.11
C ARG A 229 -31.14 17.22 -2.49
N LEU A 230 -29.97 16.58 -2.56
CA LEU A 230 -29.46 16.02 -3.79
C LEU A 230 -30.32 14.81 -4.20
N ALA A 231 -30.77 14.81 -5.45
CA ALA A 231 -31.60 13.74 -5.97
C ALA A 231 -30.81 12.41 -5.98
N PRO A 232 -31.39 11.28 -5.55
CA PRO A 232 -30.68 10.00 -5.43
C PRO A 232 -29.94 9.57 -6.70
N GLU A 233 -30.54 9.82 -7.88
CA GLU A 233 -29.94 9.50 -9.18
C GLU A 233 -28.67 10.30 -9.48
N VAL A 234 -28.58 11.55 -9.01
CA VAL A 234 -27.38 12.38 -9.13
C VAL A 234 -26.37 12.00 -8.05
N ARG A 235 -26.85 11.78 -6.83
CA ARG A 235 -26.05 11.40 -5.66
C ARG A 235 -25.22 10.13 -5.93
N ARG A 236 -25.79 9.12 -6.60
CA ARG A 236 -25.09 7.87 -6.97
C ARG A 236 -23.87 8.06 -7.89
N HIS A 237 -23.71 9.20 -8.55
CA HIS A 237 -22.50 9.51 -9.34
C HIS A 237 -21.32 10.00 -8.49
N ILE A 238 -21.52 10.25 -7.20
CA ILE A 238 -20.48 10.68 -6.28
C ILE A 238 -19.85 9.43 -5.68
N GLY A 239 -18.55 9.25 -5.85
CA GLY A 239 -17.69 8.36 -5.06
C GLY A 239 -16.71 9.18 -4.22
N VAL A 240 -15.57 8.58 -3.87
CA VAL A 240 -14.42 9.27 -3.27
C VAL A 240 -13.29 9.35 -4.28
N GLY A 241 -12.78 10.56 -4.52
CA GLY A 241 -11.61 10.75 -5.36
C GLY A 241 -10.37 10.16 -4.67
N ASN A 242 -9.52 9.46 -5.43
CA ASN A 242 -8.26 8.95 -4.93
C ASN A 242 -7.16 9.16 -5.99
N GLY A 243 -5.96 9.51 -5.55
CA GLY A 243 -4.78 9.59 -6.40
C GLY A 243 -3.61 8.88 -5.76
N SER A 244 -2.87 8.10 -6.54
CA SER A 244 -1.69 7.38 -6.05
C SER A 244 -0.56 7.42 -7.06
N ALA A 245 0.66 7.26 -6.57
CA ALA A 245 1.90 7.35 -7.36
C ALA A 245 2.90 6.27 -6.90
N LEU A 246 4.21 6.57 -6.98
CA LEU A 246 5.31 5.62 -6.75
C LEU A 246 5.28 4.85 -5.44
N GLY A 247 4.65 5.39 -4.39
CA GLY A 247 4.49 4.66 -3.13
C GLY A 247 3.81 3.30 -3.31
N LEU A 248 2.96 3.12 -4.33
CA LEU A 248 2.37 1.82 -4.63
C LEU A 248 3.34 0.85 -5.33
N VAL A 249 4.36 1.35 -6.04
CA VAL A 249 5.43 0.48 -6.57
C VAL A 249 6.26 -0.08 -5.42
N MET A 250 6.71 0.79 -4.50
CA MET A 250 7.39 0.37 -3.28
C MET A 250 6.53 -0.63 -2.49
N PHE A 251 5.24 -0.36 -2.37
CA PHE A 251 4.30 -1.23 -1.68
C PHE A 251 4.26 -2.64 -2.27
N VAL A 252 4.16 -2.78 -3.60
CA VAL A 252 4.12 -4.11 -4.27
C VAL A 252 5.36 -4.95 -3.94
N TYR A 253 6.55 -4.38 -4.08
CA TYR A 253 7.79 -5.13 -3.85
C TYR A 253 8.08 -5.42 -2.37
N ASN A 254 7.58 -4.57 -1.46
CA ASN A 254 7.74 -4.76 -0.01
C ASN A 254 6.60 -5.58 0.64
N ARG A 255 5.54 -5.93 -0.10
CA ARG A 255 4.39 -6.71 0.40
C ARG A 255 4.05 -7.92 -0.50
N PRO A 256 5.03 -8.78 -0.78
CA PRO A 256 4.88 -9.89 -1.71
C PRO A 256 3.75 -10.87 -1.34
N VAL A 257 3.59 -11.17 -0.03
CA VAL A 257 2.54 -12.09 0.44
C VAL A 257 1.14 -11.53 0.20
N LEU A 258 0.93 -10.23 0.40
CA LEU A 258 -0.35 -9.57 0.10
C LEU A 258 -0.67 -9.62 -1.39
N ILE A 259 0.31 -9.31 -2.25
CA ILE A 259 0.14 -9.34 -3.71
C ILE A 259 -0.20 -10.75 -4.18
N HIS A 260 0.54 -11.75 -3.69
CA HIS A 260 0.23 -13.15 -3.93
C HIS A 260 -1.20 -13.49 -3.49
N SER A 261 -1.59 -13.12 -2.26
CA SER A 261 -2.88 -13.50 -1.68
C SER A 261 -4.07 -13.02 -2.53
N TYR A 262 -4.04 -11.77 -3.00
CA TYR A 262 -5.10 -11.25 -3.88
C TYR A 262 -5.12 -11.92 -5.25
N ILE A 263 -3.95 -12.11 -5.89
CA ILE A 263 -3.85 -12.70 -7.23
C ILE A 263 -4.21 -14.18 -7.20
N ALA A 264 -3.64 -14.95 -6.27
CA ALA A 264 -3.87 -16.37 -6.13
C ALA A 264 -5.35 -16.66 -5.84
N LEU A 265 -5.98 -15.89 -4.95
CA LEU A 265 -7.41 -16.05 -4.68
C LEU A 265 -8.27 -15.79 -5.92
N THR A 266 -7.95 -14.75 -6.68
CA THR A 266 -8.66 -14.43 -7.92
C THR A 266 -8.52 -15.55 -8.95
N ILE A 267 -7.31 -16.10 -9.11
CA ILE A 267 -7.05 -17.22 -10.01
C ILE A 267 -7.76 -18.49 -9.54
N GLU A 268 -7.81 -18.78 -8.23
CA GLU A 268 -8.53 -19.92 -7.67
C GLU A 268 -10.02 -19.87 -8.03
N VAL A 269 -10.66 -18.71 -7.79
CA VAL A 269 -12.07 -18.48 -8.15
C VAL A 269 -12.29 -18.56 -9.67
N LEU A 270 -11.40 -17.97 -10.47
CA LEU A 270 -11.50 -18.03 -11.93
C LEU A 270 -11.37 -19.46 -12.45
N ARG A 271 -10.41 -20.23 -11.94
CA ARG A 271 -10.27 -21.65 -12.29
C ARG A 271 -11.53 -22.42 -11.92
N HIS A 272 -12.08 -22.21 -10.73
CA HIS A 272 -13.34 -22.83 -10.31
C HIS A 272 -14.47 -22.55 -11.30
N VAL A 273 -14.66 -21.30 -11.70
CA VAL A 273 -15.70 -20.91 -12.67
C VAL A 273 -15.42 -21.48 -14.06
N LEU A 274 -14.19 -21.37 -14.55
CA LEU A 274 -13.81 -21.84 -15.88
C LEU A 274 -13.94 -23.36 -15.99
N GLU A 275 -13.75 -24.11 -14.90
CA GLU A 275 -13.88 -25.57 -14.84
C GLU A 275 -15.31 -26.06 -14.59
N LEU A 276 -16.31 -25.17 -14.53
CA LEU A 276 -17.71 -25.58 -14.39
C LEU A 276 -18.16 -26.47 -15.58
N PRO A 277 -18.85 -27.59 -15.33
CA PRO A 277 -19.30 -28.51 -16.37
C PRO A 277 -20.57 -27.98 -17.04
N LEU A 278 -20.44 -26.88 -17.80
CA LEU A 278 -21.55 -26.26 -18.52
C LEU A 278 -21.77 -26.95 -19.85
N GLU A 279 -23.04 -27.26 -20.14
CA GLU A 279 -23.47 -27.68 -21.47
C GLU A 279 -23.98 -26.49 -22.29
N PRO A 280 -24.00 -26.59 -23.63
CA PRO A 280 -24.66 -25.61 -24.49
C PRO A 280 -26.11 -25.34 -24.02
N GLY A 281 -26.47 -24.06 -23.91
CA GLY A 281 -27.79 -23.64 -23.43
C GLY A 281 -27.94 -23.47 -21.92
N ASP A 282 -26.90 -23.69 -21.11
CA ASP A 282 -26.94 -23.44 -19.66
C ASP A 282 -27.33 -21.97 -19.34
N PRO A 283 -28.26 -21.70 -18.38
CA PRO A 283 -28.73 -20.35 -18.04
C PRO A 283 -27.62 -19.37 -17.62
N ARG A 284 -26.46 -19.86 -17.16
CA ARG A 284 -25.31 -19.00 -16.82
C ARG A 284 -24.77 -18.24 -18.03
N PHE A 285 -24.98 -18.75 -19.25
CA PHE A 285 -24.67 -18.00 -20.46
C PHE A 285 -25.55 -16.75 -20.63
N ASP A 286 -26.84 -16.83 -20.29
CA ASP A 286 -27.74 -15.67 -20.30
C ASP A 286 -27.30 -14.62 -19.27
N ARG A 287 -26.88 -15.08 -18.08
CA ARG A 287 -26.32 -14.19 -17.06
C ARG A 287 -25.03 -13.52 -17.53
N LEU A 288 -24.08 -14.27 -18.08
CA LEU A 288 -22.82 -13.72 -18.60
C LEU A 288 -23.06 -12.73 -19.75
N GLU A 289 -24.00 -13.04 -20.65
CA GLU A 289 -24.40 -12.14 -21.73
C GLU A 289 -25.04 -10.84 -21.21
N SER A 290 -25.93 -10.93 -20.21
CA SER A 290 -26.52 -9.76 -19.56
C SER A 290 -25.47 -8.87 -18.88
N LEU A 291 -24.47 -9.49 -18.24
CA LEU A 291 -23.34 -8.78 -17.63
C LEU A 291 -22.50 -8.08 -18.71
N LEU A 292 -22.19 -8.77 -19.81
CA LEU A 292 -21.48 -8.20 -20.96
C LEU A 292 -22.24 -7.01 -21.56
N ASP A 293 -23.55 -7.13 -21.75
CA ASP A 293 -24.37 -6.04 -22.31
C ASP A 293 -24.35 -4.79 -21.44
N ARG A 294 -24.47 -4.98 -20.12
CA ARG A 294 -24.35 -3.90 -19.13
C ARG A 294 -22.98 -3.23 -19.20
N THR A 295 -21.90 -4.01 -19.20
CA THR A 295 -20.53 -3.50 -19.24
C THR A 295 -20.20 -2.84 -20.58
N ILE A 296 -20.67 -3.38 -21.71
CA ILE A 296 -20.54 -2.74 -23.03
C ILE A 296 -21.21 -1.36 -22.99
N ARG A 297 -22.45 -1.27 -22.47
CA ARG A 297 -23.16 0.01 -22.36
C ARG A 297 -22.39 1.00 -21.50
N TYR A 298 -21.84 0.55 -20.37
CA TYR A 298 -20.98 1.38 -19.51
C TYR A 298 -19.75 1.90 -20.28
N ARG A 299 -18.95 1.01 -20.88
CA ARG A 299 -17.70 1.38 -21.59
C ARG A 299 -17.91 2.26 -22.81
N VAL A 300 -19.07 2.19 -23.47
CA VAL A 300 -19.41 3.11 -24.59
C VAL A 300 -19.63 4.55 -24.11
N LEU A 301 -20.16 4.71 -22.89
CA LEU A 301 -20.67 5.97 -22.35
C LEU A 301 -19.80 6.54 -21.22
N GLU A 302 -18.65 5.92 -21.02
CA GLU A 302 -17.62 6.28 -20.08
C GLU A 302 -16.53 7.03 -20.86
N ASP A 303 -16.07 8.15 -20.29
CA ASP A 303 -15.26 9.17 -20.96
C ASP A 303 -13.93 9.45 -20.26
N THR A 304 -13.51 8.58 -19.33
CA THR A 304 -12.18 8.62 -18.73
C THR A 304 -11.13 8.46 -19.81
N ARG A 305 -10.08 9.26 -19.70
CA ARG A 305 -8.95 9.23 -20.61
C ARG A 305 -7.97 8.18 -20.12
N TYR A 306 -7.64 7.25 -20.99
CA TYR A 306 -6.59 6.27 -20.78
C TYR A 306 -5.49 6.56 -21.81
N ARG A 307 -4.24 6.74 -21.35
CA ARG A 307 -3.10 7.06 -22.23
C ARG A 307 -2.26 5.81 -22.49
N VAL A 308 -1.88 5.11 -21.43
CA VAL A 308 -1.12 3.85 -21.49
C VAL A 308 -2.04 2.65 -21.72
N PHE A 309 -3.28 2.73 -21.24
CA PHE A 309 -4.20 1.59 -21.16
C PHE A 309 -5.26 1.61 -22.25
N THR A 310 -5.88 0.44 -22.49
CA THR A 310 -6.95 0.31 -23.49
C THR A 310 -8.16 1.19 -23.12
N GLY A 311 -8.48 2.16 -23.98
CA GLY A 311 -9.60 3.08 -23.77
C GLY A 311 -11.00 2.45 -23.91
N GLY A 312 -12.00 3.09 -23.31
CA GLY A 312 -13.38 2.57 -23.20
C GLY A 312 -14.04 2.17 -24.53
N LYS A 313 -13.84 2.94 -25.61
CA LYS A 313 -14.39 2.61 -26.93
C LYS A 313 -13.82 1.31 -27.51
N GLN A 314 -12.51 1.11 -27.38
CA GLN A 314 -11.85 -0.12 -27.81
C GLN A 314 -12.27 -1.30 -26.93
N LEU A 315 -12.33 -1.12 -25.61
CA LEU A 315 -12.88 -2.12 -24.70
C LEU A 315 -14.30 -2.53 -25.06
N ALA A 316 -15.18 -1.59 -25.39
CA ALA A 316 -16.54 -1.90 -25.82
C ALA A 316 -16.57 -2.71 -27.13
N ALA A 317 -15.65 -2.47 -28.07
CA ALA A 317 -15.53 -3.27 -29.29
C ALA A 317 -15.03 -4.70 -28.98
N ASP A 318 -14.03 -4.84 -28.11
CA ASP A 318 -13.53 -6.13 -27.64
C ASP A 318 -14.59 -6.94 -26.89
N LEU A 319 -15.35 -6.31 -26.00
CA LEU A 319 -16.43 -6.96 -25.26
C LEU A 319 -17.56 -7.44 -26.20
N ARG A 320 -17.83 -6.74 -27.30
CA ARG A 320 -18.74 -7.25 -28.34
C ARG A 320 -18.20 -8.50 -29.04
N ARG A 321 -16.88 -8.59 -29.25
CA ARG A 321 -16.23 -9.82 -29.77
C ARG A 321 -16.35 -10.97 -28.77
N ILE A 322 -16.09 -10.70 -27.48
CA ILE A 322 -16.26 -11.67 -26.40
C ILE A 322 -17.71 -12.18 -26.35
N ARG A 323 -18.69 -11.27 -26.41
CA ARG A 323 -20.11 -11.64 -26.46
C ARG A 323 -20.45 -12.53 -27.65
N ALA A 324 -19.85 -12.30 -28.82
CA ALA A 324 -20.03 -13.19 -29.97
C ALA A 324 -19.50 -14.61 -29.71
N VAL A 325 -18.35 -14.73 -29.04
CA VAL A 325 -17.78 -16.02 -28.61
C VAL A 325 -18.69 -16.71 -27.59
N VAL A 326 -19.19 -15.99 -26.59
CA VAL A 326 -20.15 -16.50 -25.59
C VAL A 326 -21.41 -17.04 -26.26
N ARG A 327 -21.97 -16.31 -27.23
CA ARG A 327 -23.14 -16.74 -28.01
C ARG A 327 -22.86 -18.00 -28.84
N ALA A 328 -21.66 -18.10 -29.43
CA ALA A 328 -21.24 -19.31 -30.17
C ALA A 328 -21.10 -20.52 -29.23
N ALA A 329 -20.52 -20.32 -28.05
CA ALA A 329 -20.42 -21.36 -27.02
C ALA A 329 -21.78 -21.88 -26.59
N ARG A 330 -22.72 -20.96 -26.32
CA ARG A 330 -24.12 -21.29 -25.99
C ARG A 330 -24.80 -22.15 -27.07
N ARG A 331 -24.48 -21.92 -28.35
CA ARG A 331 -25.00 -22.71 -29.48
C ARG A 331 -24.22 -24.01 -29.76
N GLY A 332 -23.17 -24.29 -28.99
CA GLY A 332 -22.32 -25.48 -29.20
C GLY A 332 -21.38 -25.37 -30.41
N GLU A 333 -21.07 -24.15 -30.87
CA GLU A 333 -20.28 -23.92 -32.10
C GLU A 333 -18.77 -23.83 -31.85
N LEU A 334 -18.31 -23.87 -30.59
CA LEU A 334 -16.89 -23.81 -30.27
C LEU A 334 -16.24 -25.19 -30.34
N VAL A 335 -15.14 -25.29 -31.09
CA VAL A 335 -14.28 -26.48 -31.08
C VAL A 335 -13.46 -26.50 -29.79
N ARG A 336 -13.54 -27.59 -29.03
CA ARG A 336 -12.85 -27.81 -27.76
C ARG A 336 -12.29 -29.23 -27.66
N GLY A 337 -11.20 -29.39 -26.90
CA GLY A 337 -10.67 -30.71 -26.56
C GLY A 337 -11.58 -31.45 -25.57
N SER A 338 -11.40 -32.76 -25.43
CA SER A 338 -12.23 -33.60 -24.52
C SER A 338 -12.09 -33.21 -23.04
N ALA A 339 -10.92 -32.69 -22.64
CA ALA A 339 -10.65 -32.23 -21.28
C ALA A 339 -10.96 -30.74 -21.05
N GLU A 340 -11.36 -30.00 -22.08
CA GLU A 340 -11.63 -28.56 -22.01
C GLU A 340 -13.13 -28.31 -21.78
N THR A 341 -13.47 -27.54 -20.75
CA THR A 341 -14.83 -27.09 -20.45
C THR A 341 -15.26 -25.98 -21.41
N LEU A 342 -16.57 -25.77 -21.53
CA LEU A 342 -17.10 -24.79 -22.48
C LEU A 342 -16.69 -23.34 -22.13
N LEU A 343 -16.59 -23.00 -20.84
CA LEU A 343 -16.11 -21.68 -20.40
C LEU A 343 -14.59 -21.51 -20.59
N ALA A 344 -13.78 -22.57 -20.39
CA ALA A 344 -12.36 -22.52 -20.74
C ALA A 344 -12.16 -22.28 -22.24
N ALA A 345 -12.97 -22.93 -23.09
CA ALA A 345 -12.96 -22.67 -24.52
C ALA A 345 -13.35 -21.21 -24.82
N VAL A 346 -14.41 -20.66 -24.22
CA VAL A 346 -14.77 -19.23 -24.35
C VAL A 346 -13.58 -18.32 -24.03
N HIS A 347 -12.93 -18.55 -22.89
CA HIS A 347 -11.78 -17.76 -22.46
C HIS A 347 -10.62 -17.85 -23.47
N ARG A 348 -10.31 -19.05 -23.98
CA ARG A 348 -9.29 -19.27 -25.03
C ARG A 348 -9.61 -18.55 -26.33
N TYR A 349 -10.83 -18.67 -26.84
CA TYR A 349 -11.22 -17.99 -28.08
C TYR A 349 -11.24 -16.47 -27.92
N ALA A 350 -11.66 -15.96 -26.76
CA ALA A 350 -11.63 -14.54 -26.43
C ALA A 350 -10.20 -14.00 -26.36
N GLY A 351 -9.34 -14.63 -25.56
CA GLY A 351 -7.99 -14.13 -25.26
C GLY A 351 -7.09 -13.93 -26.48
N ALA A 352 -7.30 -14.70 -27.55
CA ALA A 352 -6.54 -14.54 -28.79
C ALA A 352 -6.97 -13.35 -29.68
N ARG A 353 -8.05 -12.61 -29.32
CA ARG A 353 -8.74 -11.66 -30.23
C ARG A 353 -8.97 -10.28 -29.63
N VAL A 354 -8.56 -10.06 -28.39
CA VAL A 354 -8.91 -8.86 -27.62
C VAL A 354 -7.70 -8.33 -26.84
N ALA A 355 -7.76 -7.06 -26.46
CA ALA A 355 -6.76 -6.46 -25.59
C ALA A 355 -6.74 -7.13 -24.19
N PRO A 356 -5.60 -7.10 -23.47
CA PRO A 356 -5.50 -7.66 -22.12
C PRO A 356 -6.57 -7.16 -21.15
N GLU A 357 -6.87 -5.85 -21.14
CA GLU A 357 -7.90 -5.30 -20.26
C GLU A 357 -9.31 -5.81 -20.57
N ALA A 358 -9.59 -6.18 -21.83
CA ALA A 358 -10.88 -6.76 -22.20
C ALA A 358 -10.99 -8.23 -21.72
N LEU A 359 -9.89 -8.99 -21.77
CA LEU A 359 -9.84 -10.34 -21.21
C LEU A 359 -9.97 -10.29 -19.67
N GLN A 360 -9.29 -9.36 -19.01
CA GLN A 360 -9.43 -9.18 -17.56
C GLN A 360 -10.81 -8.64 -17.17
N THR A 361 -11.46 -7.86 -18.04
CA THR A 361 -12.88 -7.52 -17.85
C THR A 361 -13.76 -8.77 -17.93
N LEU A 362 -13.53 -9.67 -18.88
CA LEU A 362 -14.24 -10.96 -18.94
C LEU A 362 -14.00 -11.77 -17.65
N ASN A 363 -12.78 -11.81 -17.12
CA ASN A 363 -12.48 -12.46 -15.84
C ASN A 363 -13.34 -11.91 -14.70
N THR A 364 -13.44 -10.59 -14.57
CA THR A 364 -14.37 -9.97 -13.60
C THR A 364 -15.80 -10.47 -13.78
N LEU A 365 -16.30 -10.55 -15.02
CA LEU A 365 -17.67 -11.01 -15.28
C LEU A 365 -17.88 -12.51 -15.04
N LEU A 366 -16.84 -13.32 -15.26
CA LEU A 366 -16.87 -14.76 -14.97
C LEU A 366 -16.98 -15.02 -13.47
N ILE A 367 -16.24 -14.27 -12.63
CA ILE A 367 -16.33 -14.39 -11.16
C ILE A 367 -17.78 -14.23 -10.67
N GLU A 368 -18.59 -13.39 -11.31
CA GLU A 368 -20.01 -13.19 -10.97
C GLU A 368 -20.92 -14.37 -11.29
N LEU A 369 -20.40 -15.45 -11.89
CA LEU A 369 -21.12 -16.72 -12.05
C LEU A 369 -21.03 -17.61 -10.80
N ALA A 370 -20.15 -17.30 -9.85
CA ALA A 370 -20.01 -18.00 -8.57
C ALA A 370 -19.78 -17.01 -7.40
N PRO A 371 -20.69 -16.04 -7.17
CA PRO A 371 -20.51 -14.97 -6.19
C PRO A 371 -20.31 -15.46 -4.75
N ASP A 372 -21.12 -16.43 -4.31
CA ASP A 372 -21.05 -16.97 -2.94
C ASP A 372 -19.72 -17.70 -2.68
N HIS A 373 -19.19 -18.38 -3.69
CA HIS A 373 -17.89 -19.04 -3.60
C HIS A 373 -16.76 -18.02 -3.46
N ALA A 374 -16.79 -16.95 -4.27
CA ALA A 374 -15.83 -15.87 -4.21
C ALA A 374 -15.86 -15.16 -2.85
N ASP A 375 -17.05 -14.82 -2.35
CA ASP A 375 -17.21 -14.14 -1.05
C ASP A 375 -16.72 -15.00 0.11
N ALA A 376 -17.08 -16.29 0.14
CA ALA A 376 -16.64 -17.21 1.18
C ALA A 376 -15.11 -17.34 1.22
N LEU A 377 -14.47 -17.42 0.05
CA LEU A 377 -13.02 -17.48 -0.07
C LEU A 377 -12.35 -16.17 0.36
N MET A 378 -12.90 -15.02 -0.02
CA MET A 378 -12.41 -13.70 0.40
C MET A 378 -12.37 -13.58 1.93
N GLN A 379 -13.50 -13.88 2.60
CA GLN A 379 -13.60 -13.77 4.06
C GLN A 379 -12.63 -14.74 4.77
N LYS A 380 -12.37 -15.92 4.19
CA LYS A 380 -11.52 -16.95 4.80
C LYS A 380 -10.02 -16.71 4.61
N ARG A 381 -9.60 -16.05 3.53
CA ARG A 381 -8.19 -16.04 3.09
C ARG A 381 -7.51 -14.68 3.19
N LEU A 382 -8.25 -13.57 3.22
CA LEU A 382 -7.67 -12.22 3.23
C LEU A 382 -7.45 -11.64 4.64
N ALA A 383 -7.43 -12.52 5.64
CA ALA A 383 -6.80 -12.31 6.95
C ALA A 383 -5.58 -13.24 7.03
N PHE A 384 -4.38 -12.70 6.79
CA PHE A 384 -3.14 -13.48 6.65
C PHE A 384 -1.96 -12.79 7.33
N GLU A 385 -0.92 -13.56 7.59
CA GLU A 385 0.36 -13.10 8.13
C GLU A 385 1.38 -12.91 6.98
N GLU A 386 2.26 -11.91 7.10
CA GLU A 386 3.25 -11.56 6.08
C GLU A 386 4.70 -11.71 6.59
N SER A 387 4.91 -12.66 7.52
CA SER A 387 6.22 -12.94 8.07
C SER A 387 7.15 -13.58 7.04
N LEU A 388 8.39 -13.10 6.96
CA LEU A 388 9.45 -13.63 6.06
C LEU A 388 10.58 -14.29 6.88
N GLU A 389 10.21 -15.05 7.90
CA GLU A 389 11.16 -15.72 8.78
C GLU A 389 11.76 -16.98 8.15
N PHE A 390 12.99 -17.29 8.55
CA PHE A 390 13.69 -18.52 8.17
C PHE A 390 14.66 -18.92 9.30
N ASP A 391 15.05 -20.19 9.29
CA ASP A 391 16.05 -20.74 10.22
C ASP A 391 17.47 -20.54 9.66
N PRO A 392 18.38 -19.83 10.35
CA PRO A 392 19.77 -19.67 9.89
C PRO A 392 20.55 -20.98 9.76
N ARG A 393 20.03 -22.09 10.32
CA ARG A 393 20.63 -23.42 10.21
C ARG A 393 20.23 -24.16 8.94
N THR A 394 19.33 -23.60 8.13
CA THR A 394 18.90 -24.18 6.85
C THR A 394 20.12 -24.42 5.95
N PRO A 395 20.30 -25.60 5.34
CA PRO A 395 21.43 -25.87 4.46
C PRO A 395 21.44 -24.99 3.21
N ALA A 396 22.63 -24.62 2.74
CA ALA A 396 22.82 -23.85 1.50
C ALA A 396 22.13 -24.48 0.27
N SER A 397 22.12 -25.81 0.19
CA SER A 397 21.41 -26.56 -0.85
C SER A 397 19.91 -26.30 -0.88
N GLU A 398 19.25 -26.26 0.28
CA GLU A 398 17.81 -25.98 0.37
C GLU A 398 17.49 -24.52 -0.02
N ILE A 399 18.35 -23.58 0.39
CA ILE A 399 18.19 -22.17 -0.01
C ILE A 399 18.36 -22.00 -1.52
N ARG A 400 19.31 -22.72 -2.13
CA ARG A 400 19.49 -22.74 -3.59
C ARG A 400 18.26 -23.27 -4.32
N GLU A 401 17.68 -24.38 -3.84
CA GLU A 401 16.46 -24.94 -4.41
C GLU A 401 15.31 -23.91 -4.32
N ALA A 402 15.09 -23.35 -3.13
CA ALA A 402 14.05 -22.34 -2.92
C ALA A 402 14.27 -21.08 -3.77
N LEU A 403 15.53 -20.63 -3.92
CA LEU A 403 15.88 -19.49 -4.76
C LEU A 403 15.57 -19.75 -6.24
N THR A 404 15.88 -20.96 -6.73
CA THR A 404 15.62 -21.35 -8.13
C THR A 404 14.13 -21.48 -8.40
N GLU A 405 13.37 -22.08 -7.48
CA GLU A 405 11.92 -22.24 -7.60
C GLU A 405 11.18 -20.89 -7.56
N THR A 406 11.61 -19.98 -6.69
CA THR A 406 10.90 -18.72 -6.44
C THR A 406 11.34 -17.59 -7.38
N PHE A 407 12.63 -17.52 -7.70
CA PHE A 407 13.25 -16.42 -8.45
C PHE A 407 13.93 -16.88 -9.75
N GLY A 408 13.61 -18.07 -10.26
CA GLY A 408 14.13 -18.58 -11.54
C GLY A 408 13.98 -17.57 -12.69
N TRP A 409 12.83 -16.88 -12.76
CA TRP A 409 12.55 -15.81 -13.72
C TRP A 409 13.59 -14.67 -13.67
N ALA A 410 14.13 -14.38 -12.50
CA ALA A 410 15.03 -13.25 -12.30
C ALA A 410 16.40 -13.50 -12.94
N PHE A 411 16.80 -14.76 -13.10
CA PHE A 411 18.03 -15.17 -13.79
C PHE A 411 17.96 -14.99 -15.30
N GLU A 412 16.76 -15.03 -15.88
CA GLU A 412 16.53 -14.87 -17.32
C GLU A 412 16.45 -13.40 -17.75
N LEU A 413 16.20 -12.48 -16.82
CA LEU A 413 16.14 -11.05 -17.11
C LEU A 413 17.55 -10.47 -17.35
N PRO A 414 17.76 -9.67 -18.41
CA PRO A 414 19.00 -8.93 -18.55
C PRO A 414 19.15 -7.93 -17.39
N LEU A 415 20.34 -7.84 -16.81
CA LEU A 415 20.66 -6.78 -15.86
C LEU A 415 21.01 -5.49 -16.60
N ASN A 416 20.70 -4.37 -15.95
CA ASN A 416 21.08 -3.05 -16.44
C ASN A 416 22.60 -2.84 -16.37
N ASP A 417 23.12 -1.99 -17.25
CA ASP A 417 24.47 -1.44 -17.09
C ASP A 417 24.45 -0.44 -15.92
N PRO A 418 25.13 -0.73 -14.79
CA PRO A 418 25.11 0.14 -13.61
C PRO A 418 25.60 1.56 -13.90
N ALA A 419 26.40 1.76 -14.96
CA ALA A 419 26.96 3.06 -15.30
C ALA A 419 25.98 3.99 -16.06
N HIS A 420 24.91 3.47 -16.66
CA HIS A 420 24.07 4.25 -17.59
C HIS A 420 22.56 4.03 -17.47
N ARG A 421 22.14 2.99 -16.74
CA ARG A 421 20.76 2.49 -16.77
C ARG A 421 20.20 2.14 -15.39
N ASP A 422 20.87 2.53 -14.31
CA ASP A 422 20.43 2.19 -12.96
C ASP A 422 19.55 3.29 -12.35
N ARG A 423 18.37 2.89 -11.89
CA ARG A 423 17.40 3.74 -11.23
C ARG A 423 17.39 3.38 -9.76
N THR A 424 17.51 4.38 -8.89
CA THR A 424 17.40 4.19 -7.44
C THR A 424 16.02 4.62 -6.95
N TRP A 425 15.45 3.88 -6.00
CA TRP A 425 14.25 4.28 -5.27
C TRP A 425 14.61 4.66 -3.84
N TYR A 426 14.07 5.76 -3.36
CA TYR A 426 14.44 6.30 -2.05
C TYR A 426 13.31 7.11 -1.41
N GLN A 427 13.46 7.46 -0.13
CA GLN A 427 12.53 8.33 0.59
C GLN A 427 13.09 9.76 0.71
N SER A 428 12.25 10.73 0.37
CA SER A 428 12.63 12.14 0.38
C SER A 428 12.62 12.78 1.77
N ARG A 429 13.51 13.76 2.01
CA ARG A 429 13.42 14.72 3.12
C ARG A 429 12.16 15.59 3.06
N ALA A 430 11.59 15.76 1.86
CA ALA A 430 10.32 16.43 1.65
C ALA A 430 9.16 15.50 2.01
N ALA A 431 8.89 15.39 3.31
CA ALA A 431 7.77 14.63 3.88
C ALA A 431 7.75 13.13 3.51
N GLU A 432 8.93 12.50 3.49
CA GLU A 432 9.10 11.04 3.32
C GLU A 432 8.51 10.50 2.00
N GLU A 433 8.31 11.37 1.01
CA GLU A 433 7.67 10.98 -0.24
C GLU A 433 8.55 9.97 -1.00
N PRO A 434 7.99 8.85 -1.48
CA PRO A 434 8.66 7.94 -2.40
C PRO A 434 9.14 8.64 -3.67
N ARG A 435 10.45 8.57 -3.91
CA ARG A 435 11.11 9.10 -5.10
C ARG A 435 11.82 8.01 -5.87
N SER A 436 12.02 8.27 -7.15
CA SER A 436 12.81 7.43 -8.02
C SER A 436 13.41 8.25 -9.14
N GLY A 437 14.67 7.97 -9.48
CA GLY A 437 15.42 8.68 -10.51
C GLY A 437 16.73 7.96 -10.84
N PRO A 438 17.53 8.51 -11.77
CA PRO A 438 18.86 7.98 -12.07
C PRO A 438 19.75 7.99 -10.84
N ALA A 439 20.50 6.90 -10.61
CA ALA A 439 21.34 6.72 -9.41
C ALA A 439 22.39 7.84 -9.25
N GLU A 440 22.90 8.39 -10.36
CA GLU A 440 23.90 9.45 -10.35
C GLU A 440 23.42 10.79 -9.78
N GLU A 441 22.10 11.02 -9.73
CA GLU A 441 21.55 12.26 -9.16
C GLU A 441 21.46 12.22 -7.63
N VAL A 442 21.41 11.03 -7.05
CA VAL A 442 21.31 10.79 -5.61
C VAL A 442 22.36 9.76 -5.17
N PRO A 443 23.65 10.06 -5.37
CA PRO A 443 24.72 9.11 -5.10
C PRO A 443 24.71 8.68 -3.64
N GLY A 444 24.73 7.36 -3.41
CA GLY A 444 24.67 6.78 -2.08
C GLY A 444 23.27 6.78 -1.46
N ALA A 445 22.20 7.00 -2.24
CA ALA A 445 20.83 6.82 -1.77
C ALA A 445 20.55 5.38 -1.33
N HIS A 446 19.93 5.22 -0.16
CA HIS A 446 19.50 3.91 0.30
C HIS A 446 18.30 3.43 -0.50
N GLU A 447 18.48 2.28 -1.12
CA GLU A 447 17.44 1.59 -1.87
C GLU A 447 16.34 1.07 -0.94
N VAL A 448 15.09 1.41 -1.26
CA VAL A 448 13.88 1.07 -0.49
C VAL A 448 12.98 0.06 -1.20
N ILE A 449 13.37 -0.39 -2.40
CA ILE A 449 12.77 -1.49 -3.14
C ILE A 449 13.78 -2.64 -3.25
N PRO A 450 13.41 -3.87 -2.86
CA PRO A 450 14.29 -5.03 -3.04
C PRO A 450 14.76 -5.24 -4.49
N ASN A 451 16.07 -5.30 -4.71
CA ASN A 451 16.66 -5.67 -6.01
C ASN A 451 16.74 -7.19 -6.21
N TYR A 452 15.59 -7.84 -6.43
CA TYR A 452 15.53 -9.30 -6.58
C TYR A 452 16.45 -9.86 -7.69
N PRO A 453 16.52 -9.30 -8.91
CA PRO A 453 17.35 -9.88 -9.98
C PRO A 453 18.85 -9.88 -9.70
N SER A 454 19.39 -8.78 -9.17
CA SER A 454 20.83 -8.71 -8.83
C SER A 454 21.13 -9.54 -7.60
N ARG A 455 20.34 -9.39 -6.52
CA ARG A 455 20.56 -10.10 -5.26
C ARG A 455 20.38 -11.61 -5.39
N ALA A 456 19.48 -12.09 -6.25
CA ALA A 456 19.35 -13.52 -6.52
C ALA A 456 20.62 -14.11 -7.14
N ARG A 457 21.27 -13.40 -8.06
CA ARG A 457 22.53 -13.85 -8.69
C ARG A 457 23.70 -13.84 -7.71
N GLU A 458 23.79 -12.79 -6.90
CA GLU A 458 24.82 -12.69 -5.86
C GLU A 458 24.65 -13.81 -4.82
N LEU A 459 23.42 -14.06 -4.37
CA LEU A 459 23.12 -15.15 -3.45
C LEU A 459 23.45 -16.51 -4.07
N LEU A 460 23.08 -16.75 -5.33
CA LEU A 460 23.45 -17.99 -6.02
C LEU A 460 24.98 -18.18 -6.06
N GLY A 461 25.74 -17.12 -6.36
CA GLY A 461 27.20 -17.15 -6.35
C GLY A 461 27.79 -17.46 -4.98
N ALA A 462 27.28 -16.85 -3.91
CA ALA A 462 27.72 -17.15 -2.54
C ALA A 462 27.39 -18.60 -2.12
N LEU A 463 26.22 -19.12 -2.54
CA LEU A 463 25.83 -20.50 -2.33
C LEU A 463 26.68 -21.49 -3.16
N ASP A 464 27.13 -21.11 -4.36
CA ASP A 464 28.02 -21.90 -5.22
C ASP A 464 29.45 -21.99 -4.69
N ALA A 465 29.91 -20.94 -4.01
CA ALA A 465 31.20 -20.91 -3.35
C ALA A 465 31.24 -21.72 -2.03
N SER A 466 30.10 -22.23 -1.57
CA SER A 466 29.95 -22.91 -0.28
C SER A 466 29.58 -24.39 -0.43
N ASP A 467 29.95 -25.21 0.54
CA ASP A 467 29.50 -26.61 0.60
C ASP A 467 27.97 -26.69 0.76
N ALA A 468 27.34 -27.70 0.14
CA ALA A 468 25.88 -27.87 0.12
C ALA A 468 25.23 -27.99 1.52
N GLY A 469 25.99 -28.50 2.50
CA GLY A 469 25.57 -28.67 3.88
C GLY A 469 25.87 -27.47 4.79
N THR A 470 26.57 -26.44 4.28
CA THR A 470 26.88 -25.24 5.06
C THR A 470 25.58 -24.56 5.48
N PRO A 471 25.39 -24.26 6.77
CA PRO A 471 24.26 -23.46 7.23
C PRO A 471 24.27 -22.07 6.57
N VAL A 472 23.14 -21.65 6.01
CA VAL A 472 23.03 -20.35 5.35
C VAL A 472 23.37 -19.17 6.28
N GLY A 473 23.15 -19.30 7.58
CA GLY A 473 23.51 -18.28 8.56
C GLY A 473 25.01 -17.99 8.64
N ALA A 474 25.87 -18.96 8.33
CA ALA A 474 27.31 -18.73 8.22
C ALA A 474 27.63 -17.86 6.98
N ILE A 475 27.01 -18.19 5.84
CA ILE A 475 27.15 -17.44 4.58
C ILE A 475 26.62 -16.00 4.75
N LEU A 476 25.47 -15.82 5.41
CA LEU A 476 24.88 -14.52 5.65
C LEU A 476 25.63 -13.70 6.71
N ALA A 477 26.41 -14.34 7.58
CA ALA A 477 27.29 -13.62 8.49
C ALA A 477 28.43 -12.93 7.73
N GLU A 478 28.98 -13.61 6.71
CA GLU A 478 30.01 -13.07 5.82
C GLU A 478 29.43 -12.13 4.75
N HIS A 479 28.20 -12.38 4.30
CA HIS A 479 27.51 -11.64 3.26
C HIS A 479 26.11 -11.12 3.68
N PRO A 480 26.03 -10.21 4.67
CA PRO A 480 24.76 -9.81 5.27
C PRO A 480 23.82 -9.04 4.32
N HIS A 481 24.34 -8.42 3.26
CA HIS A 481 23.53 -7.81 2.20
C HIS A 481 22.64 -8.82 1.45
N LEU A 482 22.93 -10.12 1.55
CA LEU A 482 22.14 -11.19 0.93
C LEU A 482 20.98 -11.69 1.83
N GLU A 483 20.88 -11.22 3.08
CA GLU A 483 19.92 -11.74 4.05
C GLU A 483 18.48 -11.62 3.55
N HIS A 484 18.08 -10.44 3.07
CA HIS A 484 16.71 -10.23 2.57
C HIS A 484 16.38 -11.17 1.41
N MET A 485 17.33 -11.45 0.52
CA MET A 485 17.14 -12.36 -0.60
C MET A 485 16.98 -13.81 -0.14
N ALA A 486 17.82 -14.25 0.79
CA ALA A 486 17.74 -15.61 1.36
C ALA A 486 16.42 -15.83 2.12
N ARG A 487 16.01 -14.84 2.94
CA ARG A 487 14.68 -14.80 3.58
C ARG A 487 13.55 -14.93 2.55
N SER A 488 13.60 -14.12 1.51
CA SER A 488 12.56 -14.07 0.48
C SER A 488 12.49 -15.37 -0.33
N ALA A 489 13.63 -15.97 -0.69
CA ALA A 489 13.70 -17.23 -1.42
C ALA A 489 12.92 -18.34 -0.71
N LEU A 490 13.11 -18.47 0.61
CA LEU A 490 12.44 -19.50 1.40
C LEU A 490 11.00 -19.13 1.75
N ALA A 491 10.77 -17.92 2.27
CA ALA A 491 9.44 -17.53 2.76
C ALA A 491 8.40 -17.38 1.64
N LEU A 492 8.84 -17.06 0.42
CA LEU A 492 7.95 -16.95 -0.74
C LEU A 492 7.90 -18.25 -1.56
N ARG A 493 8.58 -19.32 -1.12
CA ARG A 493 8.49 -20.63 -1.75
C ARG A 493 7.04 -21.11 -1.72
N GLY A 494 6.48 -21.42 -2.88
CA GLY A 494 5.07 -21.80 -3.02
C GLY A 494 4.09 -20.62 -3.12
N LEU A 495 4.58 -19.38 -3.16
CA LEU A 495 3.79 -18.17 -3.42
C LEU A 495 4.10 -17.61 -4.83
N PRO A 496 3.71 -18.29 -5.91
CA PRO A 496 4.20 -18.01 -7.27
C PRO A 496 3.74 -16.66 -7.86
N TYR A 497 2.88 -15.93 -7.16
CA TYR A 497 2.37 -14.62 -7.59
C TYR A 497 2.83 -13.48 -6.67
N ALA A 498 3.94 -13.68 -5.97
CA ALA A 498 4.42 -12.78 -4.94
C ALA A 498 5.13 -11.52 -5.46
N VAL A 499 5.94 -11.67 -6.52
CA VAL A 499 6.81 -10.60 -7.02
C VAL A 499 6.58 -10.43 -8.53
N PRO A 500 6.39 -9.19 -9.04
CA PRO A 500 6.36 -8.93 -10.47
C PRO A 500 7.64 -9.41 -11.17
N HIS A 501 7.52 -10.05 -12.33
CA HIS A 501 8.66 -10.53 -13.10
C HIS A 501 9.28 -9.38 -13.92
N ALA A 502 9.89 -8.43 -13.21
CA ALA A 502 10.57 -7.28 -13.79
C ALA A 502 11.66 -6.76 -12.85
N ASP A 503 12.64 -6.05 -13.40
CA ASP A 503 13.58 -5.27 -12.61
C ASP A 503 13.02 -3.85 -12.40
N PRO A 504 12.67 -3.44 -11.16
CA PRO A 504 12.22 -2.08 -10.90
C PRO A 504 13.33 -1.03 -11.02
N HIS A 505 14.60 -1.44 -11.12
CA HIS A 505 15.76 -0.56 -11.28
C HIS A 505 16.10 -0.30 -12.76
N ASP A 506 15.41 -0.96 -13.70
CA ASP A 506 15.51 -0.60 -15.11
C ASP A 506 14.91 0.80 -15.35
N ILE A 507 15.67 1.69 -15.99
CA ILE A 507 15.15 2.98 -16.44
C ILE A 507 13.93 2.84 -17.36
N ASP A 508 13.78 1.73 -18.08
CA ASP A 508 12.61 1.43 -18.94
C ASP A 508 11.41 0.88 -18.15
N PHE A 509 11.55 0.60 -16.85
CA PHE A 509 10.44 0.21 -16.01
C PHE A 509 9.39 1.33 -15.92
N VAL A 510 8.13 0.99 -16.21
CA VAL A 510 6.99 1.92 -16.23
C VAL A 510 6.18 1.80 -14.93
N PRO A 511 6.30 2.74 -13.98
CA PRO A 511 5.70 2.62 -12.64
C PRO A 511 4.18 2.45 -12.65
N VAL A 512 3.47 3.10 -13.58
CA VAL A 512 2.00 3.11 -13.58
C VAL A 512 1.39 1.72 -13.71
N TRP A 513 2.12 0.74 -14.25
CA TRP A 513 1.65 -0.63 -14.33
C TRP A 513 1.33 -1.22 -12.94
N LEU A 514 2.25 -1.08 -11.98
CA LEU A 514 2.03 -1.56 -10.63
C LEU A 514 1.15 -0.63 -9.79
N VAL A 515 1.18 0.69 -10.07
CA VAL A 515 0.24 1.64 -9.44
C VAL A 515 -1.21 1.28 -9.81
N ARG A 516 -1.47 0.94 -11.08
CA ARG A 516 -2.81 0.51 -11.52
C ARG A 516 -3.19 -0.86 -10.98
N LEU A 517 -2.27 -1.82 -10.91
CA LEU A 517 -2.53 -3.11 -10.26
C LEU A 517 -3.14 -2.90 -8.87
N VAL A 518 -2.50 -2.13 -8.00
CA VAL A 518 -2.99 -1.95 -6.64
C VAL A 518 -4.28 -1.14 -6.62
N ASN A 519 -4.36 -0.03 -7.36
CA ASN A 519 -5.56 0.81 -7.35
C ASN A 519 -6.78 0.13 -7.98
N ALA A 520 -6.66 -0.39 -9.19
CA ALA A 520 -7.78 -1.00 -9.90
C ALA A 520 -8.13 -2.37 -9.29
N PHE A 521 -7.15 -3.26 -9.13
CA PHE A 521 -7.42 -4.66 -8.80
C PHE A 521 -7.49 -4.92 -7.29
N VAL A 522 -6.51 -4.46 -6.49
CA VAL A 522 -6.52 -4.71 -5.02
C VAL A 522 -7.56 -3.83 -4.33
N HIS A 523 -7.47 -2.51 -4.50
CA HIS A 523 -8.37 -1.57 -3.84
C HIS A 523 -9.77 -1.54 -4.47
N GLY A 524 -9.88 -1.78 -5.79
CA GLY A 524 -11.16 -1.78 -6.50
C GLY A 524 -11.63 -0.39 -6.94
N LEU A 525 -10.70 0.45 -7.42
CA LEU A 525 -11.02 1.77 -7.97
C LEU A 525 -11.51 1.66 -9.41
N ASP A 526 -12.55 2.42 -9.72
CA ASP A 526 -13.04 2.63 -11.08
C ASP A 526 -12.46 3.91 -11.69
N ARG A 527 -12.60 4.03 -13.02
CA ARG A 527 -12.18 5.22 -13.82
C ARG A 527 -10.74 5.63 -13.54
N THR A 528 -9.85 4.64 -13.58
CA THR A 528 -8.42 4.78 -13.26
C THR A 528 -7.65 5.53 -14.36
N GLU A 529 -7.82 6.84 -14.45
CA GLU A 529 -7.07 7.71 -15.37
C GLU A 529 -5.57 7.66 -15.03
N ASP A 530 -4.77 7.35 -16.02
CA ASP A 530 -3.32 7.31 -15.91
C ASP A 530 -2.68 8.65 -16.33
N PHE A 531 -1.64 9.02 -15.60
CA PHE A 531 -0.94 10.28 -15.81
C PHE A 531 0.58 10.13 -15.69
N LEU A 532 1.29 10.67 -16.69
CA LEU A 532 2.76 10.68 -16.83
C LEU A 532 3.42 9.35 -16.49
N ASN A 533 2.80 8.22 -16.85
CA ASN A 533 3.35 6.88 -16.62
C ASN A 533 3.70 6.56 -15.14
N ARG A 534 3.20 7.35 -14.17
CA ARG A 534 3.61 7.26 -12.76
C ARG A 534 2.49 7.40 -11.76
N SER A 535 1.34 7.92 -12.16
CA SER A 535 0.23 8.20 -11.28
C SER A 535 -1.08 7.70 -11.85
N VAL A 536 -1.96 7.29 -10.95
CA VAL A 536 -3.33 6.89 -11.28
C VAL A 536 -4.29 7.69 -10.41
N LEU A 537 -5.26 8.32 -11.05
CA LEU A 537 -6.43 8.92 -10.41
C LEU A 537 -7.62 7.97 -10.60
N GLY A 538 -8.48 7.83 -9.62
CA GLY A 538 -9.66 7.00 -9.74
C GLY A 538 -10.72 7.31 -8.70
N LEU A 539 -11.83 6.60 -8.77
CA LEU A 539 -12.92 6.69 -7.80
C LEU A 539 -13.06 5.41 -6.99
N ILE A 540 -13.25 5.57 -5.69
CA ILE A 540 -13.73 4.52 -4.79
C ILE A 540 -15.25 4.64 -4.71
N PHE A 541 -15.97 3.52 -4.76
CA PHE A 541 -17.43 3.44 -4.64
C PHE A 541 -18.23 4.21 -5.70
N ASP A 542 -17.70 4.34 -6.93
CA ASP A 542 -18.45 4.92 -8.04
C ASP A 542 -19.74 4.10 -8.31
N GLY A 543 -20.90 4.74 -8.14
CA GLY A 543 -22.19 4.09 -8.31
C GLY A 543 -22.73 3.31 -7.11
N ALA A 544 -21.97 3.16 -6.03
CA ALA A 544 -22.39 2.42 -4.84
C ALA A 544 -23.69 2.98 -4.23
N PRO A 545 -24.53 2.15 -3.58
CA PRO A 545 -25.64 2.66 -2.77
C PRO A 545 -25.13 3.55 -1.62
N PHE A 546 -25.95 4.50 -1.18
CA PHE A 546 -25.75 5.24 0.07
C PHE A 546 -26.45 4.54 1.24
N ARG A 547 -26.23 5.05 2.46
CA ARG A 547 -26.69 4.43 3.72
C ARG A 547 -28.19 4.12 3.77
N ASP A 548 -29.00 4.98 3.16
CA ASP A 548 -30.46 4.86 3.07
C ASP A 548 -30.92 3.79 2.04
N GLU A 549 -29.99 3.29 1.22
CA GLU A 549 -30.24 2.31 0.18
C GLU A 549 -29.71 0.91 0.55
N LEU A 550 -28.84 0.79 1.55
CA LEU A 550 -28.16 -0.46 1.92
C LEU A 550 -29.13 -1.62 2.19
N ALA A 551 -30.27 -1.36 2.83
CA ALA A 551 -31.25 -2.39 3.16
C ALA A 551 -31.96 -3.02 1.93
N THR A 552 -31.91 -2.37 0.76
CA THR A 552 -32.67 -2.78 -0.44
C THR A 552 -31.84 -2.88 -1.71
N ALA A 553 -30.59 -2.39 -1.69
CA ALA A 553 -29.74 -2.35 -2.87
C ALA A 553 -29.24 -3.76 -3.26
N PRO A 554 -29.32 -4.14 -4.55
CA PRO A 554 -28.72 -5.39 -5.01
C PRO A 554 -27.19 -5.30 -4.98
N SER A 555 -26.54 -6.32 -4.42
CA SER A 555 -25.07 -6.36 -4.29
C SER A 555 -24.32 -6.37 -5.63
N ASP A 556 -24.97 -6.80 -6.72
CA ASP A 556 -24.39 -6.94 -8.05
C ASP A 556 -24.74 -5.80 -9.02
N ALA A 557 -25.57 -4.83 -8.62
CA ALA A 557 -26.16 -3.85 -9.52
C ALA A 557 -25.39 -2.53 -9.64
N TRP A 558 -24.51 -2.23 -8.68
CA TRP A 558 -23.98 -0.88 -8.52
C TRP A 558 -22.75 -0.57 -9.39
N TRP A 559 -21.93 -1.58 -9.71
CA TRP A 559 -20.67 -1.43 -10.47
C TRP A 559 -20.88 -1.58 -11.98
N TRP A 560 -20.08 -0.85 -12.78
CA TRP A 560 -20.14 -0.79 -14.25
C TRP A 560 -21.55 -0.70 -14.86
N THR A 561 -22.43 0.03 -14.19
CA THR A 561 -23.78 0.33 -14.67
C THR A 561 -23.79 1.75 -15.21
N TYR A 562 -24.13 1.91 -16.49
CA TYR A 562 -24.39 3.24 -17.01
C TYR A 562 -25.65 3.82 -16.36
N ARG A 563 -25.47 4.95 -15.68
CA ARG A 563 -26.56 5.75 -15.14
C ARG A 563 -26.71 6.97 -16.05
N PRO A 564 -27.85 7.16 -16.74
CA PRO A 564 -28.09 8.37 -17.49
C PRO A 564 -28.10 9.55 -16.52
N ALA A 565 -27.35 10.61 -16.86
CA ALA A 565 -27.57 11.91 -16.25
C ALA A 565 -29.01 12.32 -16.63
N GLY A 566 -29.93 12.35 -15.65
CA GLY A 566 -31.32 12.74 -15.90
C GLY A 566 -31.38 14.13 -16.55
N GLY A 567 -32.17 14.27 -17.62
CA GLY A 567 -32.34 15.53 -18.32
C GLY A 567 -33.63 16.26 -17.94
N ARG A 568 -33.51 17.45 -17.36
CA ARG A 568 -34.33 18.63 -17.69
C ARG A 568 -33.48 19.89 -17.51
N GLY A 569 -33.21 20.55 -18.64
CA GLY A 569 -32.41 21.76 -18.71
C GLY A 569 -31.77 21.90 -20.09
N THR A 570 -32.58 22.03 -21.14
CA THR A 570 -32.11 22.65 -22.38
C THR A 570 -31.82 24.12 -22.09
N ALA A 571 -30.61 24.43 -21.64
CA ALA A 571 -30.02 25.72 -21.90
C ALA A 571 -29.29 25.59 -23.25
N GLU A 572 -29.60 26.49 -24.17
CA GLU A 572 -28.79 26.69 -25.38
C GLU A 572 -27.31 26.88 -24.99
N PRO A 573 -26.35 26.54 -25.87
CA PRO A 573 -24.94 26.76 -25.60
C PRO A 573 -24.65 28.27 -25.57
N ASP A 574 -24.83 28.87 -24.40
CA ASP A 574 -24.41 30.24 -24.16
C ASP A 574 -22.87 30.28 -24.12
N GLU A 575 -22.33 31.40 -24.57
CA GLU A 575 -20.94 31.57 -24.97
C GLU A 575 -19.95 31.05 -23.92
N ARG A 576 -18.94 30.31 -24.40
CA ARG A 576 -17.80 29.81 -23.62
C ARG A 576 -17.34 30.90 -22.63
N PRO A 577 -17.17 30.62 -21.33
CA PRO A 577 -16.51 31.56 -20.45
C PRO A 577 -15.12 31.83 -21.03
N ARG A 578 -14.83 33.11 -21.35
CA ARG A 578 -13.48 33.53 -21.68
C ARG A 578 -12.58 33.13 -20.52
N ALA A 579 -11.65 32.22 -20.78
CA ALA A 579 -10.58 31.90 -19.85
C ALA A 579 -9.82 33.20 -19.54
N VAL A 580 -10.03 33.73 -18.34
CA VAL A 580 -9.20 34.80 -17.79
C VAL A 580 -7.84 34.17 -17.52
N ARG A 581 -6.89 34.36 -18.44
CA ARG A 581 -5.48 34.10 -18.17
C ARG A 581 -4.99 35.19 -17.23
N ALA A 582 -5.10 34.96 -15.93
CA ALA A 582 -4.27 35.65 -14.96
C ALA A 582 -2.82 35.14 -15.12
N ALA A 583 -1.86 36.06 -15.19
CA ALA A 583 -0.45 35.70 -15.16
C ALA A 583 -0.15 35.04 -13.80
N ALA A 584 0.08 33.74 -13.81
CA ALA A 584 0.37 32.96 -12.62
C ALA A 584 1.82 33.19 -12.20
N VAL A 585 2.02 33.93 -11.11
CA VAL A 585 3.23 33.72 -10.30
C VAL A 585 2.98 32.45 -9.50
N LEU A 586 3.74 31.39 -9.80
CA LEU A 586 3.70 30.11 -9.09
C LEU A 586 4.05 30.35 -7.61
N PRO A 587 3.16 30.01 -6.66
CA PRO A 587 3.54 29.98 -5.26
C PRO A 587 4.52 28.83 -5.06
N ALA A 588 5.64 29.10 -4.40
CA ALA A 588 6.55 28.06 -3.98
C ALA A 588 5.84 27.21 -2.91
N LEU A 589 5.52 25.95 -3.23
CA LEU A 589 5.43 24.93 -2.19
C LEU A 589 6.83 24.87 -1.56
N ALA A 590 6.95 25.28 -0.31
CA ALA A 590 8.10 24.93 0.51
C ALA A 590 7.70 23.66 1.25
N PRO A 591 8.08 22.46 0.80
CA PRO A 591 7.94 21.28 1.63
C PRO A 591 8.63 21.61 2.95
N LYS A 592 7.94 21.41 4.07
CA LYS A 592 8.60 21.52 5.36
C LYS A 592 9.61 20.38 5.40
N GLU A 593 10.89 20.70 5.25
CA GLU A 593 11.93 19.73 5.56
C GLU A 593 11.72 19.30 7.01
N SER A 594 11.65 18.00 7.24
CA SER A 594 11.57 17.49 8.60
C SER A 594 12.78 18.03 9.36
N ALA A 595 12.53 18.73 10.47
CA ALA A 595 13.60 19.15 11.35
C ALA A 595 14.42 17.91 11.75
N ILE A 596 15.73 18.04 11.87
CA ILE A 596 16.62 16.98 12.34
C ILE A 596 16.74 17.02 13.88
N ILE A 597 16.28 18.11 14.49
CA ILE A 597 16.36 18.34 15.93
C ILE A 597 15.08 17.83 16.59
N ALA A 598 15.23 16.93 17.56
CA ALA A 598 14.13 16.44 18.37
C ALA A 598 13.53 17.57 19.22
N PRO A 599 12.20 17.68 19.33
CA PRO A 599 11.56 18.55 20.30
C PRO A 599 11.87 18.06 21.72
N GLU A 600 11.85 19.00 22.68
CA GLU A 600 12.00 18.67 24.09
C GLU A 600 10.66 18.20 24.67
N HIS A 601 10.69 17.06 25.36
CA HIS A 601 9.58 16.48 26.08
C HIS A 601 9.90 16.38 27.58
N PRO A 602 8.94 16.69 28.47
CA PRO A 602 9.07 16.44 29.90
C PRO A 602 9.52 15.01 30.22
N ALA A 603 10.38 14.84 31.23
CA ALA A 603 10.95 13.54 31.59
C ALA A 603 9.92 12.46 31.97
N GLY A 604 8.72 12.88 32.40
CA GLY A 604 7.61 11.99 32.74
C GLY A 604 6.79 11.51 31.54
N ASP A 605 6.92 12.15 30.37
CA ASP A 605 6.07 11.85 29.23
C ASP A 605 6.37 10.45 28.68
N ARG A 606 5.31 9.74 28.34
CA ARG A 606 5.31 8.37 27.81
C ARG A 606 4.52 8.34 26.52
N ILE A 607 4.96 7.51 25.58
CA ILE A 607 4.25 7.30 24.32
C ILE A 607 4.19 5.82 24.02
N THR A 608 3.06 5.35 23.52
CA THR A 608 2.90 3.98 23.07
C THR A 608 3.24 3.90 21.59
N MET A 609 4.20 3.05 21.26
CA MET A 609 4.67 2.80 19.90
C MET A 609 4.15 1.47 19.37
N ARG A 610 3.68 1.47 18.12
CA ARG A 610 3.23 0.25 17.45
C ARG A 610 4.34 -0.33 16.57
N PHE A 611 4.22 -1.62 16.27
CA PHE A 611 5.20 -2.35 15.45
C PHE A 611 5.56 -1.64 14.14
N ARG A 612 4.57 -1.09 13.43
CA ARG A 612 4.77 -0.37 12.17
C ARG A 612 5.66 0.87 12.34
N GLU A 613 5.43 1.66 13.38
CA GLU A 613 6.16 2.91 13.62
C GLU A 613 7.59 2.63 14.09
N LEU A 614 7.76 1.65 15.00
CA LEU A 614 9.08 1.18 15.43
C LEU A 614 9.92 0.77 14.22
N ARG A 615 9.34 -0.03 13.31
CA ARG A 615 10.01 -0.43 12.06
C ARG A 615 10.33 0.75 11.16
N LEU A 616 9.43 1.70 10.99
CA LEU A 616 9.64 2.84 10.09
C LEU A 616 10.81 3.71 10.57
N ALA A 617 10.85 4.07 11.85
CA ALA A 617 11.95 4.86 12.40
C ALA A 617 13.26 4.07 12.38
N ALA A 618 13.23 2.79 12.77
CA ALA A 618 14.42 1.96 12.77
C ALA A 618 14.99 1.73 11.37
N GLY A 619 14.14 1.52 10.35
CA GLY A 619 14.60 1.37 8.96
C GLY A 619 15.38 2.60 8.50
N ARG A 620 14.86 3.80 8.77
CA ARG A 620 15.56 5.06 8.49
C ARG A 620 16.84 5.23 9.30
N ALA A 621 16.86 4.80 10.57
CA ALA A 621 18.05 4.85 11.40
C ALA A 621 19.16 3.93 10.86
N MET A 622 18.81 2.72 10.39
CA MET A 622 19.78 1.81 9.76
C MET A 622 20.32 2.38 8.44
N GLN A 623 19.48 3.07 7.67
CA GLN A 623 19.92 3.84 6.51
C GLN A 623 20.87 4.96 6.93
N ALA A 624 20.52 5.78 7.92
CA ALA A 624 21.41 6.83 8.43
C ALA A 624 22.78 6.30 8.90
N LEU A 625 22.82 5.08 9.46
CA LEU A 625 24.03 4.39 9.89
C LEU A 625 24.80 3.67 8.77
N GLY A 626 24.37 3.80 7.51
CA GLY A 626 25.04 3.18 6.36
C GLY A 626 24.92 1.66 6.29
N VAL A 627 23.94 1.06 6.98
CA VAL A 627 23.71 -0.39 6.91
C VAL A 627 23.34 -0.79 5.47
N PRO A 628 24.02 -1.79 4.86
CA PRO A 628 23.83 -2.13 3.45
C PRO A 628 22.39 -2.51 3.08
N GLU A 629 22.05 -2.30 1.80
CA GLU A 629 20.85 -2.85 1.20
C GLU A 629 20.77 -4.37 1.44
N GLY A 630 19.58 -4.87 1.76
CA GLY A 630 19.34 -6.28 2.08
C GLY A 630 19.67 -6.69 3.51
N SER A 631 20.52 -5.93 4.22
CA SER A 631 20.88 -6.15 5.63
C SER A 631 20.07 -5.27 6.59
N TRP A 632 19.75 -4.03 6.20
CA TRP A 632 19.03 -3.08 7.08
C TRP A 632 17.65 -3.58 7.53
N HIS A 633 17.00 -4.47 6.76
CA HIS A 633 15.74 -5.13 7.14
C HIS A 633 15.91 -6.00 8.39
N GLY A 634 16.99 -6.78 8.45
CA GLY A 634 17.34 -7.62 9.60
C GLY A 634 17.70 -6.76 10.81
N ALA A 635 18.54 -5.73 10.62
CA ALA A 635 18.92 -4.80 11.67
C ALA A 635 17.70 -4.06 12.27
N ARG A 636 16.79 -3.57 11.42
CA ARG A 636 15.52 -2.96 11.85
C ARG A 636 14.68 -3.91 12.71
N ASP A 637 14.50 -5.16 12.26
CA ASP A 637 13.70 -6.14 12.99
C ASP A 637 14.41 -6.58 14.30
N PHE A 638 15.74 -6.55 14.33
CA PHE A 638 16.54 -6.75 15.55
C PHE A 638 16.33 -5.60 16.54
N PHE A 639 16.36 -4.34 16.11
CA PHE A 639 16.03 -3.20 16.97
C PHE A 639 14.64 -3.33 17.60
N VAL A 640 13.63 -3.73 16.82
CA VAL A 640 12.29 -3.97 17.40
C VAL A 640 12.35 -5.08 18.46
N THR A 641 13.10 -6.14 18.18
CA THR A 641 13.27 -7.26 19.11
C THR A 641 14.00 -6.85 20.39
N SER A 642 15.00 -5.96 20.31
CA SER A 642 15.71 -5.44 21.48
C SER A 642 14.80 -4.60 22.36
N LEU A 643 13.95 -3.76 21.78
CA LEU A 643 12.97 -2.95 22.51
C LEU A 643 11.89 -3.81 23.20
N VAL A 644 11.47 -4.90 22.56
CA VAL A 644 10.54 -5.87 23.17
C VAL A 644 11.19 -6.62 24.35
N ALA A 645 12.49 -6.91 24.25
CA ALA A 645 13.24 -7.58 25.31
C ALA A 645 13.56 -6.66 26.49
N ASP A 646 14.01 -5.43 26.21
CA ASP A 646 14.35 -4.40 27.18
C ASP A 646 14.02 -3.02 26.60
N ARG A 647 13.02 -2.35 27.19
CA ARG A 647 12.58 -1.02 26.77
C ARG A 647 13.66 0.04 26.90
N THR A 648 14.63 -0.15 27.80
CA THR A 648 15.72 0.82 27.98
C THR A 648 16.70 0.84 26.81
N ALA A 649 16.60 -0.12 25.89
CA ALA A 649 17.39 -0.18 24.65
C ALA A 649 17.08 0.98 23.69
N VAL A 650 15.91 1.62 23.80
CA VAL A 650 15.61 2.84 23.02
C VAL A 650 16.56 3.99 23.38
N GLN A 651 16.86 4.16 24.68
CA GLN A 651 17.83 5.16 25.14
C GLN A 651 19.23 4.85 24.62
N GLY A 652 19.67 3.59 24.76
CA GLY A 652 21.00 3.17 24.32
C GLY A 652 21.20 3.37 22.82
N PHE A 653 20.17 3.12 22.01
CA PHE A 653 20.22 3.39 20.58
C PHE A 653 20.24 4.89 20.25
N GLY A 654 19.41 5.70 20.91
CA GLY A 654 19.46 7.17 20.72
C GLY A 654 20.83 7.76 21.04
N GLU A 655 21.46 7.30 22.12
CA GLU A 655 22.83 7.67 22.48
C GLU A 655 23.87 7.21 21.45
N ALA A 656 23.70 6.01 20.87
CA ALA A 656 24.57 5.50 19.81
C ALA A 656 24.42 6.29 18.50
N LEU A 657 23.18 6.64 18.11
CA LEU A 657 22.91 7.49 16.96
C LEU A 657 23.54 8.88 17.14
N ALA A 658 23.41 9.48 18.31
CA ALA A 658 24.00 10.79 18.62
C ALA A 658 25.54 10.78 18.55
N ARG A 659 26.19 9.65 18.84
CA ARG A 659 27.65 9.48 18.67
C ARG A 659 28.06 9.20 17.23
N SER A 660 27.23 8.48 16.49
CA SER A 660 27.57 7.94 15.17
C SER A 660 27.19 8.87 14.01
N ILE A 661 26.09 9.61 14.12
CA ILE A 661 25.59 10.48 13.06
C ILE A 661 26.11 11.90 13.31
N ALA A 662 26.95 12.39 12.40
CA ALA A 662 27.48 13.75 12.42
C ALA A 662 26.38 14.78 12.09
N PRO A 663 26.58 16.07 12.40
CA PRO A 663 25.59 17.13 12.12
C PRO A 663 25.20 17.27 10.64
N ASP A 664 26.06 16.84 9.71
CA ASP A 664 25.78 16.83 8.27
C ASP A 664 25.00 15.58 7.80
N GLY A 665 24.70 14.66 8.73
CA GLY A 665 23.99 13.41 8.50
C GLY A 665 24.91 12.24 8.10
N SER A 666 26.22 12.44 8.01
CA SER A 666 27.16 11.34 7.71
C SER A 666 27.39 10.43 8.91
N ALA A 667 27.68 9.16 8.65
CA ALA A 667 28.04 8.17 9.67
C ALA A 667 29.32 7.41 9.26
N PRO A 668 30.05 6.80 10.21
CA PRO A 668 31.12 5.88 9.91
C PRO A 668 30.68 4.75 8.96
N GLU A 669 31.62 4.23 8.18
CA GLU A 669 31.39 3.08 7.32
C GLU A 669 30.96 1.87 8.16
N TRP A 670 29.79 1.31 7.83
CA TRP A 670 29.29 0.10 8.45
C TRP A 670 30.13 -1.12 8.05
N ARG A 671 30.39 -2.02 9.00
CA ARG A 671 31.15 -3.26 8.75
C ARG A 671 30.42 -4.48 9.31
N ALA A 672 30.39 -5.57 8.56
CA ALA A 672 29.88 -6.83 9.08
C ALA A 672 30.76 -7.32 10.24
N PRO A 673 30.20 -7.87 11.33
CA PRO A 673 31.00 -8.48 12.38
C PRO A 673 31.92 -9.57 11.83
N ALA A 674 33.20 -9.54 12.21
CA ALA A 674 34.13 -10.62 11.87
C ALA A 674 33.92 -11.80 12.81
N ALA A 675 33.89 -13.02 12.26
CA ALA A 675 33.67 -14.25 13.03
C ALA A 675 34.89 -15.19 12.91
N GLU A 676 35.46 -15.56 14.05
CA GLU A 676 36.46 -16.64 14.13
C GLU A 676 35.85 -17.84 14.86
N ARG A 677 35.82 -19.00 14.20
CA ARG A 677 35.14 -20.19 14.71
C ARG A 677 36.12 -21.33 14.97
N SER A 678 35.98 -21.95 16.14
CA SER A 678 36.58 -23.24 16.51
C SER A 678 35.48 -24.26 16.88
N GLU A 679 35.87 -25.47 17.29
CA GLU A 679 34.92 -26.51 17.69
C GLU A 679 34.05 -26.13 18.91
N ARG A 680 34.54 -25.28 19.81
CA ARG A 680 33.88 -24.96 21.09
C ARG A 680 33.66 -23.47 21.34
N LEU A 681 34.21 -22.60 20.51
CA LEU A 681 34.16 -21.15 20.67
C LEU A 681 33.91 -20.48 19.32
N ILE A 682 33.04 -19.47 19.32
CA ILE A 682 32.94 -18.47 18.27
C ILE A 682 33.26 -17.09 18.86
N GLU A 683 34.24 -16.39 18.28
CA GLU A 683 34.63 -15.03 18.63
C GLU A 683 34.11 -14.08 17.55
N LEU A 684 33.44 -13.00 17.97
CA LEU A 684 32.72 -12.07 17.11
C LEU A 684 33.16 -10.63 17.41
N ASP A 685 33.90 -10.02 16.49
CA ASP A 685 34.31 -8.60 16.58
C ASP A 685 33.25 -7.72 15.92
N CYS A 686 32.61 -6.85 16.72
CA CYS A 686 31.56 -5.93 16.25
C CYS A 686 32.12 -4.61 15.70
N HIS A 687 33.44 -4.42 15.69
CA HIS A 687 34.14 -3.25 15.14
C HIS A 687 33.74 -1.90 15.75
N GLY A 688 33.44 -1.90 17.04
CA GLY A 688 32.99 -0.74 17.82
C GLY A 688 31.55 -0.31 17.54
N GLN A 689 30.78 -1.06 16.76
CA GLN A 689 29.45 -0.65 16.31
C GLN A 689 28.36 -1.01 17.32
N SER A 690 27.25 -0.28 17.22
CA SER A 690 25.99 -0.58 17.91
C SER A 690 25.48 -1.97 17.56
N LEU A 691 25.14 -2.75 18.60
CA LEU A 691 24.48 -4.04 18.46
C LEU A 691 23.12 -3.91 17.78
N HIS A 692 22.43 -2.76 17.85
CA HIS A 692 21.21 -2.55 17.08
C HIS A 692 21.43 -2.61 15.56
N ALA A 693 22.60 -2.18 15.08
CA ALA A 693 22.95 -2.20 13.66
C ALA A 693 23.49 -3.56 13.19
N VAL A 694 24.21 -4.30 14.06
CA VAL A 694 24.89 -5.55 13.67
C VAL A 694 24.29 -6.82 14.28
N GLY A 695 23.38 -6.71 15.24
CA GLY A 695 22.89 -7.84 16.04
C GLY A 695 22.18 -8.92 15.22
N HIS A 696 21.54 -8.54 14.10
CA HIS A 696 20.96 -9.50 13.17
C HIS A 696 22.01 -10.43 12.53
N VAL A 697 23.23 -9.92 12.28
CA VAL A 697 24.36 -10.71 11.79
C VAL A 697 24.85 -11.68 12.86
N LEU A 698 24.95 -11.21 14.10
CA LEU A 698 25.34 -12.04 15.25
C LEU A 698 24.35 -13.20 15.46
N VAL A 699 23.04 -12.96 15.28
CA VAL A 699 22.02 -14.02 15.34
C VAL A 699 22.32 -15.12 14.32
N HIS A 700 22.67 -14.76 13.07
CA HIS A 700 23.01 -15.74 12.03
C HIS A 700 24.27 -16.52 12.36
N ALA A 701 25.34 -15.83 12.77
CA ALA A 701 26.61 -16.44 13.12
C ALA A 701 26.46 -17.41 14.33
N ILE A 702 25.80 -16.96 15.40
CA ILE A 702 25.60 -17.76 16.61
C ILE A 702 24.66 -18.93 16.34
N ALA A 703 23.53 -18.71 15.69
CA ALA A 703 22.54 -19.77 15.45
C ALA A 703 23.09 -20.87 14.53
N SER A 704 23.84 -20.51 13.49
CA SER A 704 24.49 -21.47 12.57
C SER A 704 25.63 -22.26 13.22
N ALA A 705 26.26 -21.72 14.26
CA ALA A 705 27.32 -22.40 15.02
C ALA A 705 26.81 -23.23 16.21
N SER A 706 25.57 -22.99 16.65
CA SER A 706 24.98 -23.60 17.85
C SER A 706 24.71 -25.09 17.68
N THR A 707 24.97 -25.87 18.73
CA THR A 707 24.67 -27.31 18.82
C THR A 707 23.93 -27.63 20.12
N ALA A 708 23.46 -28.87 20.27
CA ALA A 708 22.89 -29.33 21.55
C ALA A 708 23.92 -29.38 22.68
N GLY A 709 25.19 -29.64 22.37
CA GLY A 709 26.30 -29.62 23.33
C GLY A 709 26.70 -28.21 23.78
N GLY A 710 26.19 -27.18 23.10
CA GLY A 710 26.51 -25.79 23.32
C GLY A 710 27.82 -25.35 22.65
N ILE A 711 27.96 -24.04 22.51
CA ILE A 711 29.17 -23.37 22.04
C ILE A 711 29.37 -22.10 22.88
N ASP A 712 30.61 -21.82 23.26
CA ASP A 712 30.95 -20.58 23.91
C ASP A 712 30.99 -19.46 22.87
N VAL A 713 30.48 -18.29 23.22
CA VAL A 713 30.37 -17.11 22.35
C VAL A 713 31.08 -15.96 23.03
N ARG A 714 32.02 -15.32 22.34
CA ARG A 714 32.68 -14.10 22.79
C ARG A 714 32.29 -12.95 21.85
N LEU A 715 31.64 -11.93 22.38
CA LEU A 715 31.39 -10.67 21.67
C LEU A 715 32.45 -9.65 22.08
N ASP A 716 33.21 -9.18 21.11
CA ASP A 716 34.27 -8.19 21.28
C ASP A 716 33.93 -6.88 20.57
N ALA A 717 34.48 -5.78 21.09
CA ALA A 717 34.38 -4.43 20.52
C ALA A 717 32.94 -4.06 20.08
N PHE A 718 31.94 -4.21 20.93
CA PHE A 718 30.59 -3.72 20.68
C PHE A 718 30.29 -2.49 21.54
N GLU A 719 29.42 -1.61 21.06
CA GLU A 719 28.97 -0.45 21.81
C GLU A 719 27.95 -0.85 22.89
N PRO A 720 28.08 -0.39 24.15
CA PRO A 720 27.12 -0.71 25.21
C PRO A 720 25.82 0.10 25.03
N ASP A 721 24.93 -0.40 24.17
CA ASP A 721 23.67 0.24 23.75
C ASP A 721 22.41 -0.48 24.26
N ARG A 722 22.60 -1.39 25.23
CA ARG A 722 21.56 -2.18 25.91
C ARG A 722 20.78 -3.13 24.99
N ALA A 723 21.34 -3.52 23.84
CA ALA A 723 20.67 -4.45 22.93
C ALA A 723 20.90 -5.95 23.24
N GLU A 724 21.68 -6.30 24.26
CA GLU A 724 22.07 -7.69 24.58
C GLU A 724 20.86 -8.57 24.92
N ALA A 725 19.86 -8.03 25.62
CA ALA A 725 18.60 -8.73 25.87
C ALA A 725 17.86 -9.05 24.55
N GLY A 726 17.97 -8.15 23.56
CA GLY A 726 17.49 -8.36 22.20
C GLY A 726 18.16 -9.54 21.50
N LEU A 727 19.47 -9.71 21.69
CA LEU A 727 20.20 -10.86 21.14
C LEU A 727 19.70 -12.19 21.71
N VAL A 728 19.45 -12.24 23.03
CA VAL A 728 18.86 -13.43 23.69
C VAL A 728 17.47 -13.72 23.14
N LEU A 729 16.62 -12.70 22.97
CA LEU A 729 15.26 -12.87 22.46
C LEU A 729 15.24 -13.23 20.96
N ALA A 730 16.13 -12.66 20.16
CA ALA A 730 16.27 -12.92 18.74
C ALA A 730 16.81 -14.33 18.44
N LEU A 731 17.69 -14.88 19.28
CA LEU A 731 18.12 -16.28 19.18
C LEU A 731 17.00 -17.24 19.62
N ALA A 732 16.20 -16.86 20.63
CA ALA A 732 15.06 -17.66 21.07
C ALA A 732 14.03 -17.85 19.95
N ARG A 733 13.83 -16.83 19.10
CA ARG A 733 12.99 -16.89 17.89
C ARG A 733 13.34 -18.04 16.96
N VAL A 734 14.63 -18.36 16.83
CA VAL A 734 15.13 -19.47 15.99
C VAL A 734 15.38 -20.75 16.80
N GLY A 735 14.94 -20.80 18.06
CA GLY A 735 15.05 -21.97 18.92
C GLY A 735 16.46 -22.19 19.49
N VAL A 736 17.20 -21.11 19.71
CA VAL A 736 18.53 -21.13 20.35
C VAL A 736 18.47 -20.38 21.69
N GLU A 737 19.01 -20.98 22.74
CA GLU A 737 19.19 -20.33 24.04
C GLU A 737 20.56 -19.67 24.09
N LEU A 738 20.61 -18.42 24.57
CA LEU A 738 21.84 -17.71 24.87
C LEU A 738 21.85 -17.34 26.35
N ALA A 739 22.87 -17.78 27.10
CA ALA A 739 23.04 -17.48 28.51
C ALA A 739 24.39 -16.80 28.74
N ARG A 740 24.42 -15.74 29.56
CA ARG A 740 25.66 -15.06 29.94
C ARG A 740 26.52 -15.95 30.83
N VAL A 741 27.84 -15.90 30.67
CA VAL A 741 28.81 -16.59 31.51
C VAL A 741 29.58 -15.57 32.32
N ASP A 742 29.05 -15.20 33.49
CA ASP A 742 29.56 -14.08 34.30
C ASP A 742 31.05 -14.23 34.69
N GLU A 743 31.51 -15.46 34.88
CA GLU A 743 32.88 -15.82 35.25
C GLU A 743 33.93 -15.40 34.19
N LEU A 744 33.51 -15.21 32.93
CA LEU A 744 34.38 -14.90 31.80
C LEU A 744 34.32 -13.42 31.37
N GLY A 745 33.60 -12.58 32.12
CA GLY A 745 33.51 -11.14 31.90
C GLY A 745 32.39 -10.70 30.94
N PRO A 746 32.32 -9.39 30.62
CA PRO A 746 31.33 -8.87 29.67
C PRO A 746 31.55 -9.46 28.27
N GLY A 747 30.45 -9.67 27.53
CA GLY A 747 30.52 -10.23 26.17
C GLY A 747 30.67 -11.76 26.09
N ALA A 748 30.84 -12.45 27.23
CA ALA A 748 30.93 -13.92 27.26
C ALA A 748 29.56 -14.58 27.46
N TYR A 749 29.19 -15.46 26.53
CA TYR A 749 27.94 -16.20 26.54
C TYR A 749 28.15 -17.68 26.21
N ARG A 750 27.14 -18.49 26.45
CA ARG A 750 27.01 -19.85 25.96
C ARG A 750 25.71 -19.98 25.18
N ALA A 751 25.83 -20.35 23.91
CA ALA A 751 24.69 -20.61 23.04
C ALA A 751 24.45 -22.11 22.92
N ARG A 752 23.20 -22.56 22.96
CA ARG A 752 22.85 -23.98 22.77
C ARG A 752 21.48 -24.16 22.14
N ILE A 753 21.29 -25.29 21.47
CA ILE A 753 19.96 -25.76 21.08
C ILE A 753 19.41 -26.58 22.25
N PRO A 754 18.36 -26.12 22.94
CA PRO A 754 17.79 -26.88 24.06
C PRO A 754 17.07 -28.13 23.56
N GLU A 755 16.73 -29.05 24.47
CA GLU A 755 15.93 -30.24 24.15
C GLU A 755 14.52 -29.88 23.64
N GLU A 756 13.97 -28.75 24.11
CA GLU A 756 12.68 -28.20 23.68
C GLU A 756 12.83 -26.81 23.04
N PRO A 757 13.34 -26.71 21.79
CA PRO A 757 13.51 -25.41 21.09
C PRO A 757 12.22 -24.61 20.97
N GLU A 758 11.08 -25.30 20.96
CA GLU A 758 9.77 -24.68 20.82
C GLU A 758 9.38 -23.82 22.01
N ALA A 759 9.84 -24.14 23.22
CA ALA A 759 9.64 -23.30 24.39
C ALA A 759 10.33 -21.93 24.23
N ALA A 760 11.54 -21.92 23.67
CA ALA A 760 12.26 -20.69 23.36
C ALA A 760 11.55 -19.87 22.27
N ARG A 761 11.07 -20.53 21.20
CA ARG A 761 10.28 -19.86 20.15
C ARG A 761 8.96 -19.28 20.68
N ALA A 762 8.29 -20.01 21.57
CA ALA A 762 7.06 -19.57 22.21
C ALA A 762 7.26 -18.29 23.05
N ARG A 763 8.41 -18.15 23.73
CA ARG A 763 8.77 -16.92 24.44
C ARG A 763 8.84 -15.72 23.51
N TYR A 764 9.52 -15.86 22.37
CA TYR A 764 9.57 -14.80 21.34
C TYR A 764 8.16 -14.46 20.83
N ARG A 765 7.39 -15.47 20.40
CA ARG A 765 6.05 -15.25 19.85
C ARG A 765 5.12 -14.58 20.85
N THR A 766 5.21 -14.93 22.13
CA THR A 766 4.40 -14.31 23.20
C THR A 766 4.74 -12.83 23.36
N ALA A 767 6.03 -12.50 23.45
CA ALA A 767 6.47 -11.12 23.60
C ALA A 767 6.13 -10.27 22.36
N PHE A 768 6.34 -10.81 21.17
CA PHE A 768 6.01 -10.14 19.92
C PHE A 768 4.49 -9.97 19.74
N ARG A 769 3.68 -10.96 20.13
CA ARG A 769 2.22 -10.84 20.13
C ARG A 769 1.73 -9.71 21.03
N ALA A 770 2.33 -9.54 22.22
CA ALA A 770 2.02 -8.41 23.10
C ALA A 770 2.32 -7.06 22.43
N LEU A 771 3.46 -6.93 21.72
CA LEU A 771 3.75 -5.73 20.93
C LEU A 771 2.68 -5.45 19.86
N ILE A 772 2.20 -6.48 19.17
CA ILE A 772 1.19 -6.33 18.12
C ILE A 772 -0.15 -5.86 18.69
N LEU A 773 -0.58 -6.45 19.81
CA LEU A 773 -1.85 -6.16 20.47
C LEU A 773 -1.83 -4.81 21.22
N ASP A 774 -0.83 -4.62 22.08
CA ASP A 774 -0.83 -3.56 23.09
C ASP A 774 0.11 -2.40 22.70
N GLY A 775 1.08 -2.66 21.82
CA GLY A 775 2.16 -1.72 21.54
C GLY A 775 3.23 -1.75 22.62
N LEU A 776 4.14 -0.79 22.57
CA LEU A 776 5.25 -0.65 23.51
C LEU A 776 5.32 0.77 24.04
N GLU A 777 5.10 0.94 25.34
CA GLU A 777 5.25 2.24 26.00
C GLU A 777 6.73 2.54 26.28
N VAL A 778 7.21 3.70 25.81
CA VAL A 778 8.57 4.20 25.99
C VAL A 778 8.56 5.67 26.42
N PRO A 779 9.64 6.17 27.06
CA PRO A 779 9.80 7.60 27.32
C PRO A 779 9.75 8.43 26.02
N ALA A 780 8.96 9.50 26.01
CA ALA A 780 8.75 10.32 24.81
C ALA A 780 10.06 10.87 24.25
N GLN A 781 10.85 11.53 25.10
CA GLN A 781 12.13 12.10 24.68
C GLN A 781 13.04 11.04 24.05
N GLN A 782 13.18 9.87 24.68
CA GLN A 782 14.08 8.81 24.18
C GLN A 782 13.63 8.25 22.83
N TRP A 783 12.33 8.18 22.57
CA TRP A 783 11.84 7.82 21.23
C TRP A 783 12.20 8.88 20.20
N TRP A 784 12.01 10.16 20.53
CA TRP A 784 12.29 11.25 19.61
C TRP A 784 13.79 11.44 19.34
N ASP A 785 14.63 11.10 20.32
CA ASP A 785 16.08 11.00 20.17
C ASP A 785 16.51 9.87 19.22
N VAL A 786 15.62 8.94 18.86
CA VAL A 786 15.82 7.97 17.77
C VAL A 786 15.20 8.47 16.47
N TYR A 787 13.94 8.90 16.52
CA TYR A 787 13.17 9.28 15.34
C TYR A 787 13.78 10.43 14.53
N TYR A 788 14.23 11.50 15.21
CA TYR A 788 14.72 12.70 14.54
C TYR A 788 16.10 12.51 13.92
N PRO A 789 17.10 11.92 14.61
CA PRO A 789 18.37 11.56 13.98
C PRO A 789 18.21 10.59 12.82
N ALA A 790 17.23 9.69 12.86
CA ALA A 790 16.93 8.78 11.76
C ALA A 790 16.56 9.51 10.45
N ASN A 791 16.11 10.78 10.49
CA ASN A 791 15.87 11.57 9.29
C ASN A 791 17.13 11.81 8.44
N ALA A 792 18.34 11.59 8.99
CA ALA A 792 19.57 11.60 8.21
C ALA A 792 19.58 10.55 7.08
N GLY A 793 18.82 9.45 7.24
CA GLY A 793 18.62 8.43 6.19
C GLY A 793 17.67 8.86 5.06
N LEU A 794 17.11 10.07 5.10
CA LEU A 794 16.30 10.65 4.03
C LEU A 794 17.15 11.50 3.09
N TYR A 795 16.79 11.52 1.81
CA TYR A 795 17.57 12.17 0.76
C TYR A 795 16.87 13.40 0.18
N PRO A 796 17.62 14.40 -0.32
CA PRO A 796 17.03 15.54 -1.00
C PRO A 796 16.29 15.11 -2.28
N ASP A 797 15.30 15.91 -2.65
CA ASP A 797 14.66 15.82 -3.96
C ASP A 797 15.58 16.40 -5.03
N THR A 798 15.63 15.75 -6.20
CA THR A 798 16.25 16.30 -7.41
C THR A 798 15.17 16.69 -8.41
N PRO A 799 15.47 17.54 -9.40
CA PRO A 799 14.50 17.89 -10.44
C PRO A 799 13.90 16.67 -11.16
N LEU A 800 14.70 15.64 -11.51
CA LEU A 800 14.17 14.43 -12.15
C LEU A 800 13.49 13.50 -11.16
N SER A 801 13.98 13.36 -9.92
CA SER A 801 13.32 12.48 -8.94
C SER A 801 11.93 12.99 -8.55
N ARG A 802 11.70 14.31 -8.57
CA ARG A 802 10.36 14.92 -8.43
C ARG A 802 9.43 14.60 -9.59
N GLN A 803 9.99 14.35 -10.77
CA GLN A 803 9.24 13.85 -11.90
C GLN A 803 8.95 12.35 -11.75
N HIS A 804 9.51 11.64 -10.77
CA HIS A 804 9.17 10.25 -10.46
C HIS A 804 9.31 9.26 -11.63
N THR A 805 9.93 9.73 -12.70
CA THR A 805 10.11 9.04 -13.96
C THR A 805 11.54 9.36 -14.31
N GLY A 806 12.45 8.43 -14.03
CA GLY A 806 13.75 8.44 -14.69
C GLY A 806 13.53 8.64 -16.20
N THR A 807 14.51 9.28 -16.85
CA THR A 807 14.56 9.64 -18.28
C THR A 807 13.54 8.88 -19.15
N VAL A 808 12.33 9.43 -19.28
CA VAL A 808 11.33 8.80 -20.13
C VAL A 808 11.79 9.04 -21.57
N LYS A 809 12.07 7.96 -22.28
CA LYS A 809 12.16 7.94 -23.75
C LYS A 809 10.93 7.21 -24.24
N ASP A 810 10.25 7.78 -25.22
CA ASP A 810 8.85 7.52 -25.54
C ASP A 810 8.43 6.05 -25.78
N VAL A 811 7.15 5.83 -25.48
CA VAL A 811 6.18 4.81 -25.91
C VAL A 811 6.71 3.77 -26.92
N TYR A 812 6.75 2.52 -26.47
CA TYR A 812 7.05 1.35 -27.31
C TYR A 812 6.00 1.11 -28.40
N VAL A 813 6.43 1.14 -29.67
CA VAL A 813 5.77 0.46 -30.80
C VAL A 813 6.65 -0.74 -31.18
N PRO A 814 6.12 -1.98 -31.21
CA PRO A 814 6.93 -3.15 -31.55
C PRO A 814 7.59 -3.00 -32.94
N GLY A 815 8.93 -3.01 -32.98
CA GLY A 815 9.72 -3.07 -34.22
C GLY A 815 10.59 -1.86 -34.59
N GLN A 816 10.68 -0.80 -33.78
CA GLN A 816 11.59 0.33 -34.04
C GLN A 816 12.75 0.43 -33.03
N ARG A 817 13.95 0.81 -33.51
CA ARG A 817 15.08 1.25 -32.66
C ARG A 817 14.76 2.66 -32.13
N LEU A 818 14.78 2.82 -30.80
CA LEU A 818 14.30 3.99 -30.05
C LEU A 818 15.40 5.05 -29.85
N THR A 819 15.07 6.33 -30.13
CA THR A 819 15.84 7.51 -29.68
C THR A 819 14.93 8.75 -29.55
N ARG A 820 14.55 9.15 -28.32
CA ARG A 820 14.67 10.51 -27.71
C ARG A 820 13.80 10.70 -26.45
N LEU A 821 14.25 11.66 -25.64
CA LEU A 821 13.76 12.14 -24.34
C LEU A 821 12.51 13.01 -24.49
N PHE A 822 11.66 13.10 -23.46
CA PHE A 822 10.57 14.10 -23.40
C PHE A 822 11.12 15.53 -23.55
N ASP A 823 10.46 16.32 -24.40
CA ASP A 823 10.71 17.76 -24.55
C ASP A 823 10.17 18.51 -23.30
N PRO A 824 11.00 19.30 -22.58
CA PRO A 824 10.57 20.13 -21.47
C PRO A 824 9.37 21.04 -21.78
N GLU A 825 9.24 21.52 -23.02
CA GLU A 825 8.09 22.33 -23.43
C GLU A 825 6.79 21.51 -23.50
N GLU A 826 6.87 20.21 -23.78
CA GLU A 826 5.73 19.30 -23.86
C GLU A 826 5.21 18.92 -22.46
N VAL A 827 6.12 18.80 -21.49
CA VAL A 827 5.79 18.64 -20.06
C VAL A 827 5.15 19.92 -19.51
N GLU A 828 5.65 21.10 -19.89
CA GLU A 828 5.12 22.40 -19.45
C GLU A 828 3.73 22.71 -20.07
N ARG A 829 3.50 22.22 -21.29
CA ARG A 829 2.20 22.28 -21.99
C ARG A 829 1.23 21.17 -21.60
N SER A 830 1.71 20.09 -20.96
CA SER A 830 0.86 19.01 -20.47
C SER A 830 -0.05 19.53 -19.36
N THR A 831 -1.36 19.41 -19.58
CA THR A 831 -2.35 19.66 -18.54
C THR A 831 -2.34 18.49 -17.56
N ASP A 832 -1.52 18.60 -16.51
CA ASP A 832 -1.60 17.68 -15.38
C ASP A 832 -3.01 17.75 -14.77
N PRO A 833 -3.76 16.64 -14.68
CA PRO A 833 -5.08 16.65 -14.06
C PRO A 833 -5.01 16.97 -12.56
N ASN A 834 -3.83 16.91 -11.93
CA ASN A 834 -3.56 17.46 -10.59
C ASN A 834 -3.28 18.97 -10.59
N ARG A 835 -2.95 19.59 -11.73
CA ARG A 835 -2.67 21.03 -11.86
C ARG A 835 -3.85 21.89 -11.41
N ASP A 836 -5.08 21.40 -11.60
CA ASP A 836 -6.30 22.11 -11.19
C ASP A 836 -6.68 21.85 -9.73
N THR A 837 -6.11 20.81 -9.09
CA THR A 837 -6.18 20.61 -7.63
C THR A 837 -5.07 21.31 -6.87
N ASP A 838 -4.02 21.71 -7.58
CA ASP A 838 -2.92 22.57 -7.10
C ASP A 838 -3.18 24.06 -7.43
N GLN A 839 -4.35 24.41 -8.01
CA GLN A 839 -4.73 25.78 -8.34
C GLN A 839 -5.58 26.43 -7.24
N PHE A 840 -5.14 27.63 -6.87
CA PHE A 840 -5.47 28.43 -5.71
C PHE A 840 -6.87 29.04 -5.76
N ILE A 841 -7.57 29.07 -4.62
CA ILE A 841 -8.74 29.93 -4.39
C ILE A 841 -8.20 31.34 -4.08
N SER A 842 -8.60 32.35 -4.86
CA SER A 842 -8.34 33.76 -4.53
C SER A 842 -8.99 34.14 -3.21
N LEU A 843 -8.20 34.70 -2.30
CA LEU A 843 -8.72 35.55 -1.22
C LEU A 843 -8.73 36.99 -1.73
N ASN A 844 -9.89 37.64 -1.65
CA ASN A 844 -9.99 39.09 -1.82
C ASN A 844 -9.14 39.76 -0.73
N THR A 845 -8.09 40.46 -1.12
CA THR A 845 -7.34 41.36 -0.25
C THR A 845 -7.46 42.79 -0.76
N ASP A 846 -8.62 43.41 -0.52
CA ASP A 846 -8.71 44.86 -0.42
C ASP A 846 -8.87 45.22 1.06
N GLN A 847 -7.73 45.43 1.73
CA GLN A 847 -7.57 46.45 2.77
C GLN A 847 -6.08 46.63 3.10
N PRO A 848 -5.55 47.86 3.08
CA PRO A 848 -4.12 48.13 3.29
C PRO A 848 -3.71 48.09 4.77
N ALA A 849 -2.44 47.77 4.95
CA ALA A 849 -1.71 47.55 6.20
C ALA A 849 -1.82 48.66 7.26
N SER A 850 -1.83 48.24 8.53
CA SER A 850 -1.04 48.93 9.57
C SER A 850 -0.51 47.94 10.62
N VAL A 851 0.83 47.94 10.69
CA VAL A 851 1.78 47.44 11.71
C VAL A 851 1.81 45.94 12.00
#